data_AF-A0AAE3ZUE6-F1
#
_entry.id   AF-A0AAE3ZUE6-F1
#
_cell.length_a   1.000
_cell.length_b   1.000
_cell.length_c   1.000
_cell.angle_alpha   90.00
_cell.angle_beta   90.00
_cell.angle_gamma   90.00
#
_symmetry.space_group_name_H-M   'P 1'
#
loop_
_entity.id
_entity.type
_entity.pdbx_description
1 polymer ?
#
loop_
_entity_poly.entity_id
_entity_poly.type
_entity_poly.pdbx_seq_one_letter_code
_entity_poly.pdbx_strand_id
1 'polypeptide(L)'
;MNLPLTANHLSAICIDHVLPTLTGAHVHTEPISARNGDPRVRALATLPGRDGHVYLSFGTEIDGAMTAAGAPGAARGRAVLFQFLHQTPAEVVDRAVLRPLDPTGLTLSDVAARADASGLPVEIRRSDLADPRPGEPPVAPTRLLGFTAEMELTTVADADVLWVAPLRHWAPGAYTGAGPEVLAAALTTPYPIASMVFDGPNGVRLGMPAALAEFVHGTALAAVGRQLGTEDLPPVPGQWLGGYGDLLAAMAKPDSRALVRVDSASGISSVFMAVHDQHGLAFLDPATGSAASFPPVPAGIELHPVDATGDLTTWLAEPAAAPVPTPPVRAVNRSSRVHLVPLGDTGRAMDVIGSPSDRNARFLDEAAAAAAQVDAPVIAFANDRPGAPPSRRDLFDLEFALIQQQRNVLAGGATPIVVVRGDAPAAFSALLEKYDFAVVRQGRPGGLGINLDNSWIGRNADGTQATAPSRTLTGDLLRSVGARPAQAKTLPVDDAVLDFVSTPLEDVAAVKGLLTSSLRGLAPQIRSLGAQPDMFAAWEAILRIDGRRDEALSGAAFDYLGATAEAERKQKALSFVPSLIEKDPAARGEGFTDLIDLTKGPLDDGASRAVLAAIQLGLEGGSLDAMKQAIYQHSVYLPETGRTDWIRELRGLMQRMPEHGALFEQVAVYVETCP
;
A
#
# COMPACT_ATOMS: atom_id res chain seq x y z
N MET A 1 33.68 -27.45 -10.52
CA MET A 1 33.48 -26.79 -9.22
C MET A 1 33.22 -27.89 -8.19
N ASN A 2 34.15 -28.17 -7.27
CA ASN A 2 33.92 -29.13 -6.19
C ASN A 2 33.20 -28.38 -5.07
N LEU A 3 31.95 -28.71 -4.76
CA LEU A 3 31.30 -28.24 -3.53
C LEU A 3 32.13 -28.80 -2.35
N PRO A 4 32.79 -27.96 -1.53
CA PRO A 4 33.45 -28.46 -0.34
C PRO A 4 32.35 -28.78 0.67
N LEU A 5 31.87 -30.02 0.65
CA LEU A 5 31.06 -30.57 1.73
C LEU A 5 31.93 -30.60 2.99
N THR A 6 31.89 -29.53 3.78
CA THR A 6 32.57 -29.46 5.07
C THR A 6 32.06 -30.57 6.01
N ALA A 7 32.86 -30.99 7.00
CA ALA A 7 32.48 -32.06 7.93
C ALA A 7 31.15 -31.79 8.69
N ASN A 8 30.73 -30.53 8.83
CA ASN A 8 29.42 -30.16 9.38
C ASN A 8 28.22 -30.43 8.44
N HIS A 9 28.44 -30.64 7.14
CA HIS A 9 27.40 -31.07 6.19
C HIS A 9 27.13 -32.59 6.28
N LEU A 10 28.05 -33.38 6.85
CA LEU A 10 27.91 -34.83 7.00
C LEU A 10 27.07 -35.22 8.23
N SER A 11 26.86 -34.32 9.19
CA SER A 11 26.06 -34.57 10.40
C SER A 11 24.59 -34.21 10.27
N ALA A 12 24.18 -33.56 9.17
CA ALA A 12 22.88 -32.92 9.02
C ALA A 12 21.84 -33.73 8.21
N ILE A 13 22.18 -34.96 7.83
CA ILE A 13 21.29 -35.93 7.18
C ILE A 13 21.62 -37.25 7.89
N CYS A 14 20.68 -38.17 8.12
CA CYS A 14 21.11 -39.57 8.08
C CYS A 14 21.69 -39.74 6.68
N ILE A 15 23.02 -39.67 6.52
CA ILE A 15 23.77 -39.66 5.23
C ILE A 15 23.16 -40.64 4.22
N ASP A 16 22.61 -41.71 4.75
CA ASP A 16 21.69 -42.65 4.15
C ASP A 16 20.60 -42.07 3.23
N HIS A 17 20.19 -40.79 3.28
CA HIS A 17 19.08 -40.16 2.51
C HIS A 17 19.45 -39.32 1.27
N VAL A 18 20.73 -39.01 1.08
CA VAL A 18 21.19 -38.14 -0.01
C VAL A 18 22.31 -38.80 -0.82
N LEU A 19 22.25 -38.67 -2.13
CA LEU A 19 23.30 -39.06 -3.06
C LEU A 19 23.84 -37.81 -3.77
N PRO A 20 25.12 -37.45 -3.58
CA PRO A 20 25.72 -36.32 -4.29
C PRO A 20 25.81 -36.63 -5.80
N THR A 21 25.59 -35.62 -6.63
CA THR A 21 25.73 -35.69 -8.09
C THR A 21 26.79 -34.71 -8.56
N LEU A 22 27.06 -34.67 -9.87
CA LEU A 22 28.05 -33.75 -10.44
C LEU A 22 27.68 -32.28 -10.21
N THR A 23 26.39 -31.95 -10.20
CA THR A 23 25.86 -30.58 -10.18
C THR A 23 25.00 -30.27 -8.94
N GLY A 24 24.89 -31.21 -7.99
CA GLY A 24 24.12 -31.02 -6.77
C GLY A 24 23.83 -32.33 -6.04
N ALA A 25 22.55 -32.64 -5.82
CA ALA A 25 22.15 -33.79 -5.01
C ALA A 25 20.84 -34.46 -5.47
N HIS A 26 20.74 -35.76 -5.19
CA HIS A 26 19.53 -36.55 -5.32
C HIS A 26 19.07 -37.02 -3.93
N VAL A 27 17.85 -36.66 -3.52
CA VAL A 27 17.29 -37.02 -2.20
C VAL A 27 16.20 -38.08 -2.37
N HIS A 28 16.28 -39.15 -1.58
CA HIS A 28 15.37 -40.28 -1.64
C HIS A 28 14.90 -40.71 -0.24
N THR A 29 13.70 -41.30 -0.16
CA THR A 29 13.14 -41.79 1.10
C THR A 29 13.74 -43.13 1.59
N GLU A 30 14.58 -43.78 0.77
CA GLU A 30 15.19 -45.11 1.02
C GLU A 30 16.71 -45.01 1.14
N PRO A 31 17.41 -45.85 1.94
CA PRO A 31 18.86 -45.79 2.15
C PRO A 31 19.73 -45.93 0.87
N ILE A 32 21.00 -45.48 0.94
CA ILE A 32 21.97 -45.44 -0.19
C ILE A 32 22.07 -46.76 -0.98
N SER A 33 21.95 -47.93 -0.33
CA SER A 33 22.14 -49.24 -0.95
C SER A 33 21.11 -49.60 -2.03
N ALA A 34 19.91 -49.01 -2.01
CA ALA A 34 18.88 -49.22 -3.03
C ALA A 34 19.01 -48.28 -4.26
N ARG A 35 19.85 -47.23 -4.17
CA ARG A 35 19.83 -46.06 -5.07
C ARG A 35 20.62 -46.17 -6.35
N ASN A 36 21.69 -46.95 -6.37
CA ASN A 36 22.55 -47.07 -7.55
C ASN A 36 21.81 -47.72 -8.74
N GLY A 37 20.63 -48.32 -8.49
CA GLY A 37 19.73 -48.87 -9.50
C GLY A 37 18.65 -47.91 -10.01
N ASP A 38 18.46 -46.73 -9.40
CA ASP A 38 17.46 -45.76 -9.88
C ASP A 38 17.92 -45.16 -11.22
N PRO A 39 17.16 -45.34 -12.33
CA PRO A 39 17.51 -44.76 -13.62
C PRO A 39 17.61 -43.22 -13.59
N ARG A 40 16.92 -42.56 -12.66
CA ARG A 40 16.95 -41.08 -12.49
C ARG A 40 18.30 -40.59 -11.99
N VAL A 41 18.98 -41.36 -11.14
CA VAL A 41 20.34 -41.06 -10.66
C VAL A 41 21.34 -41.02 -11.82
N ARG A 42 21.21 -41.92 -12.80
CA ARG A 42 22.06 -41.92 -14.00
C ARG A 42 21.77 -40.72 -14.90
N ALA A 43 20.49 -40.33 -15.03
CA ALA A 43 20.13 -39.14 -15.79
C ALA A 43 20.77 -37.88 -15.18
N LEU A 44 20.75 -37.73 -13.84
CA LEU A 44 21.38 -36.61 -13.13
C LEU A 44 22.87 -36.49 -13.33
N ALA A 45 23.59 -37.61 -13.38
CA ALA A 45 25.03 -37.60 -13.59
C ALA A 45 25.43 -36.99 -14.96
N THR A 46 24.48 -36.92 -15.91
CA THR A 46 24.72 -36.45 -17.28
C THR A 46 24.13 -35.07 -17.58
N LEU A 47 23.41 -34.46 -16.63
CA LEU A 47 22.70 -33.23 -16.89
C LEU A 47 23.62 -32.00 -16.74
N PRO A 48 23.55 -31.03 -17.67
CA PRO A 48 24.30 -29.79 -17.55
C PRO A 48 23.81 -28.99 -16.34
N GLY A 49 24.76 -28.43 -15.59
CA GLY A 49 24.49 -27.51 -14.49
C GLY A 49 24.91 -26.10 -14.87
N ARG A 50 24.27 -25.11 -14.28
CA ARG A 50 24.65 -23.70 -14.36
C ARG A 50 25.58 -23.32 -13.21
N ASP A 51 26.59 -22.52 -13.53
CA ASP A 51 27.49 -21.96 -12.52
C ASP A 51 26.70 -21.17 -11.45
N GLY A 52 27.10 -21.38 -10.20
CA GLY A 52 26.52 -20.72 -9.05
C GLY A 52 25.18 -21.26 -8.57
N HIS A 53 24.61 -22.30 -9.20
CA HIS A 53 23.39 -22.99 -8.76
C HIS A 53 23.65 -24.45 -8.36
N VAL A 54 22.80 -24.96 -7.47
CA VAL A 54 22.82 -26.35 -7.00
C VAL A 54 21.55 -27.05 -7.46
N TYR A 55 21.69 -28.13 -8.21
CA TYR A 55 20.55 -28.86 -8.74
C TYR A 55 20.11 -29.95 -7.78
N LEU A 56 18.85 -29.86 -7.34
CA LEU A 56 18.20 -30.84 -6.50
C LEU A 56 17.22 -31.66 -7.32
N SER A 57 17.16 -32.94 -7.02
CA SER A 57 16.20 -33.86 -7.60
C SER A 57 15.72 -34.83 -6.54
N PHE A 58 14.51 -35.34 -6.73
CA PHE A 58 13.83 -36.12 -5.72
C PHE A 58 13.35 -37.47 -6.24
N GLY A 59 13.39 -38.48 -5.37
CA GLY A 59 12.84 -39.81 -5.63
C GLY A 59 11.34 -39.79 -5.86
N THR A 60 10.80 -40.86 -6.44
CA THR A 60 9.38 -40.96 -6.86
C THR A 60 8.39 -40.73 -5.72
N GLU A 61 8.70 -41.11 -4.48
CA GLU A 61 7.78 -40.86 -3.36
C GLU A 61 7.69 -39.39 -2.97
N ILE A 62 8.82 -38.66 -3.03
CA ILE A 62 8.85 -37.22 -2.72
C ILE A 62 8.17 -36.45 -3.84
N ASP A 63 8.45 -36.79 -5.09
CA ASP A 63 7.77 -36.23 -6.26
C ASP A 63 6.25 -36.43 -6.20
N GLY A 64 5.80 -37.66 -5.94
CA GLY A 64 4.38 -37.96 -5.76
C GLY A 64 3.76 -37.24 -4.57
N ALA A 65 4.55 -36.93 -3.54
CA ALA A 65 4.10 -36.18 -2.37
C ALA A 65 3.88 -34.69 -2.65
N MET A 66 4.63 -34.11 -3.60
CA MET A 66 4.50 -32.73 -4.06
C MET A 66 3.31 -32.56 -5.01
N THR A 67 2.91 -33.60 -5.74
CA THR A 67 1.81 -33.54 -6.72
C THR A 67 0.46 -34.03 -6.19
N ALA A 68 0.41 -34.85 -5.13
CA ALA A 68 -0.84 -35.43 -4.63
C ALA A 68 -1.13 -35.14 -3.14
N ALA A 69 -2.32 -34.61 -2.84
CA ALA A 69 -2.91 -34.61 -1.50
C ALA A 69 -3.64 -35.95 -1.24
N GLY A 70 -2.91 -37.04 -0.96
CA GLY A 70 -3.56 -38.26 -0.45
C GLY A 70 -2.91 -39.62 -0.68
N ALA A 71 -1.73 -39.73 -1.30
CA ALA A 71 -1.09 -41.04 -1.48
C ALA A 71 -0.55 -41.61 -0.14
N PRO A 72 -0.63 -42.93 0.13
CA PRO A 72 -0.16 -43.56 1.38
C PRO A 72 1.33 -43.39 1.74
N GLY A 73 2.14 -42.76 0.88
CA GLY A 73 3.55 -42.40 1.15
C GLY A 73 3.83 -40.88 1.15
N ALA A 74 2.84 -40.04 0.84
CA ALA A 74 3.04 -38.61 0.63
C ALA A 74 3.52 -37.88 1.90
N ALA A 75 3.03 -38.28 3.06
CA ALA A 75 3.46 -37.70 4.33
C ALA A 75 4.96 -37.93 4.60
N ARG A 76 5.47 -39.13 4.28
CA ARG A 76 6.89 -39.48 4.45
C ARG A 76 7.77 -38.73 3.46
N GLY A 77 7.36 -38.64 2.18
CA GLY A 77 8.08 -37.89 1.16
C GLY A 77 8.24 -36.41 1.53
N ARG A 78 7.14 -35.76 1.96
CA ARG A 78 7.18 -34.36 2.44
C ARG A 78 8.07 -34.20 3.68
N ALA A 79 7.97 -35.11 4.64
CA ALA A 79 8.79 -35.04 5.86
C ALA A 79 10.29 -35.06 5.54
N VAL A 80 10.73 -35.94 4.64
CA VAL A 80 12.14 -36.01 4.20
C VAL A 80 12.56 -34.73 3.47
N LEU A 81 11.73 -34.24 2.54
CA LEU A 81 11.99 -32.99 1.83
C LEU A 81 12.17 -31.81 2.79
N PHE A 82 11.19 -31.59 3.66
CA PHE A 82 11.23 -30.48 4.61
C PHE A 82 12.41 -30.63 5.57
N GLN A 83 12.69 -31.83 6.08
CA GLN A 83 13.84 -32.04 6.94
C GLN A 83 15.15 -31.69 6.23
N PHE A 84 15.34 -32.12 4.98
CA PHE A 84 16.51 -31.80 4.19
C PHE A 84 16.66 -30.28 3.98
N LEU A 85 15.60 -29.58 3.57
CA LEU A 85 15.66 -28.13 3.33
C LEU A 85 15.86 -27.31 4.61
N HIS A 86 15.25 -27.69 5.73
CA HIS A 86 15.47 -27.03 7.03
C HIS A 86 16.92 -27.18 7.53
N GLN A 87 17.58 -28.28 7.17
CA GLN A 87 18.95 -28.60 7.62
C GLN A 87 20.01 -28.09 6.64
N THR A 88 19.60 -27.57 5.48
CA THR A 88 20.49 -27.00 4.47
C THR A 88 20.74 -25.52 4.78
N PRO A 89 22.00 -25.03 4.75
CA PRO A 89 22.31 -23.62 4.97
C PRO A 89 21.58 -22.72 3.97
N ALA A 90 21.16 -21.54 4.43
CA ALA A 90 20.35 -20.61 3.62
C ALA A 90 21.05 -20.25 2.30
N GLU A 91 22.38 -20.15 2.30
CA GLU A 91 23.21 -19.83 1.13
C GLU A 91 23.12 -20.89 0.03
N VAL A 92 22.95 -22.15 0.44
CA VAL A 92 22.81 -23.28 -0.49
C VAL A 92 21.38 -23.37 -1.01
N VAL A 93 20.39 -23.17 -0.13
CA VAL A 93 18.96 -23.15 -0.52
C VAL A 93 18.67 -22.01 -1.50
N ASP A 94 19.23 -20.83 -1.27
CA ASP A 94 19.05 -19.63 -2.10
C ASP A 94 19.55 -19.82 -3.55
N ARG A 95 20.48 -20.77 -3.75
CA ARG A 95 21.04 -21.16 -5.06
C ARG A 95 20.48 -22.50 -5.56
N ALA A 96 19.52 -23.10 -4.87
CA ALA A 96 19.00 -24.41 -5.20
C ALA A 96 17.88 -24.35 -6.24
N VAL A 97 17.93 -25.26 -7.21
CA VAL A 97 16.91 -25.42 -8.26
C VAL A 97 16.45 -26.86 -8.30
N LEU A 98 15.16 -27.09 -8.20
CA LEU A 98 14.55 -28.40 -8.39
C LEU A 98 14.56 -28.76 -9.88
N ARG A 99 15.04 -29.95 -10.23
CA ARG A 99 14.88 -30.52 -11.55
C ARG A 99 14.14 -31.86 -11.43
N PRO A 100 12.82 -31.90 -11.73
CA PRO A 100 12.05 -33.13 -11.73
C PRO A 100 12.53 -34.05 -12.88
N LEU A 101 12.54 -35.35 -12.61
CA LEU A 101 12.97 -36.37 -13.58
C LEU A 101 11.78 -37.26 -13.94
N ASP A 102 10.72 -36.62 -14.41
CA ASP A 102 9.47 -37.26 -14.74
C ASP A 102 9.52 -37.81 -16.18
N PRO A 103 9.45 -39.15 -16.37
CA PRO A 103 9.48 -39.73 -17.71
C PRO A 103 8.22 -39.44 -18.54
N THR A 104 7.15 -38.92 -17.94
CA THR A 104 5.86 -38.68 -18.60
C THR A 104 5.62 -37.21 -19.01
N GLY A 105 6.55 -36.31 -18.70
CA GLY A 105 6.39 -34.87 -18.91
C GLY A 105 5.44 -34.22 -17.88
N LEU A 106 5.56 -32.91 -17.68
CA LEU A 106 4.73 -32.14 -16.73
C LEU A 106 4.10 -30.94 -17.43
N THR A 107 2.88 -30.55 -17.03
CA THR A 107 2.32 -29.25 -17.45
C THR A 107 2.96 -28.12 -16.65
N LEU A 108 2.90 -26.88 -17.14
CA LEU A 108 3.40 -25.72 -16.39
C LEU A 108 2.68 -25.55 -15.03
N SER A 109 1.40 -25.92 -14.98
CA SER A 109 0.60 -25.92 -13.74
C SER A 109 1.12 -26.94 -12.73
N ASP A 110 1.45 -28.16 -13.17
CA ASP A 110 2.04 -29.19 -12.31
C ASP A 110 3.42 -28.75 -11.79
N VAL A 111 4.23 -28.13 -12.65
CA VAL A 111 5.54 -27.57 -12.29
C VAL A 111 5.39 -26.45 -11.26
N ALA A 112 4.46 -25.52 -11.47
CA ALA A 112 4.17 -24.45 -10.52
C ALA A 112 3.70 -24.97 -9.16
N ALA A 113 2.83 -25.99 -9.14
CA ALA A 113 2.38 -26.63 -7.91
C ALA A 113 3.55 -27.29 -7.14
N ARG A 114 4.48 -27.92 -7.86
CA ARG A 114 5.72 -28.46 -7.25
C ARG A 114 6.64 -27.35 -6.73
N ALA A 115 6.76 -26.24 -7.44
CA ALA A 115 7.53 -25.08 -6.98
C ALA A 115 6.95 -24.57 -5.66
N ASP A 116 5.64 -24.35 -5.62
CA ASP A 116 4.93 -23.84 -4.44
C ASP A 116 4.98 -24.82 -3.26
N ALA A 117 4.96 -26.13 -3.51
CA ALA A 117 5.06 -27.16 -2.47
C ALA A 117 6.47 -27.30 -1.88
N SER A 118 7.51 -27.14 -2.70
CA SER A 118 8.91 -27.27 -2.28
C SER A 118 9.53 -25.97 -1.77
N GLY A 119 8.97 -24.82 -2.17
CA GLY A 119 9.53 -23.51 -1.89
C GLY A 119 10.82 -23.21 -2.68
N LEU A 120 11.07 -23.96 -3.77
CA LEU A 120 12.23 -23.83 -4.63
C LEU A 120 11.82 -23.59 -6.09
N PRO A 121 12.63 -22.87 -6.90
CA PRO A 121 12.44 -22.80 -8.35
C PRO A 121 12.50 -24.18 -8.99
N VAL A 122 11.66 -24.41 -10.00
CA VAL A 122 11.62 -25.68 -10.74
C VAL A 122 12.03 -25.48 -12.19
N GLU A 123 13.01 -26.24 -12.65
CA GLU A 123 13.45 -26.27 -14.03
C GLU A 123 12.75 -27.37 -14.84
N ILE A 124 12.27 -27.03 -16.04
CA ILE A 124 11.80 -28.00 -17.02
C ILE A 124 12.25 -27.62 -18.43
N ARG A 125 12.57 -28.62 -19.27
CA ARG A 125 12.79 -28.38 -20.70
C ARG A 125 11.44 -28.12 -21.37
N ARG A 126 11.41 -27.16 -22.28
CA ARG A 126 10.20 -26.86 -23.05
C ARG A 126 9.74 -28.03 -23.91
N SER A 127 10.67 -28.84 -24.41
CA SER A 127 10.37 -30.08 -25.15
C SER A 127 9.66 -31.14 -24.31
N ASP A 128 9.83 -31.09 -23.00
CA ASP A 128 9.30 -32.08 -22.05
C ASP A 128 7.98 -31.59 -21.42
N LEU A 129 7.51 -30.42 -21.86
CA LEU A 129 6.26 -29.83 -21.43
C LEU A 129 5.09 -30.57 -22.08
N ALA A 130 4.21 -31.13 -21.24
CA ALA A 130 2.97 -31.71 -21.71
C ALA A 130 1.96 -30.60 -22.08
N ASP A 131 1.02 -30.93 -22.98
CA ASP A 131 -0.10 -30.03 -23.30
C ASP A 131 -0.87 -29.65 -22.02
N PRO A 132 -1.28 -28.37 -21.87
CA PRO A 132 -2.05 -27.94 -20.70
C PRO A 132 -3.37 -28.71 -20.63
N ARG A 133 -3.78 -29.12 -19.42
CA ARG A 133 -5.07 -29.82 -19.27
C ARG A 133 -6.23 -28.84 -19.52
N PRO A 134 -7.37 -29.29 -20.08
CA PRO A 134 -8.52 -28.43 -20.30
C PRO A 134 -8.97 -27.72 -19.02
N GLY A 135 -9.04 -26.38 -19.05
CA GLY A 135 -9.46 -25.56 -17.92
C GLY A 135 -8.36 -25.20 -16.92
N GLU A 136 -7.11 -25.61 -17.15
CA GLU A 136 -5.99 -25.13 -16.33
C GLU A 136 -5.71 -23.63 -16.58
N PRO A 137 -5.52 -22.83 -15.53
CA PRO A 137 -5.16 -21.43 -15.69
C PRO A 137 -3.73 -21.31 -16.25
N PRO A 138 -3.45 -20.30 -17.08
CA PRO A 138 -2.09 -20.04 -17.52
C PRO A 138 -1.23 -19.62 -16.32
N VAL A 139 -0.01 -20.18 -16.23
CA VAL A 139 1.00 -19.67 -15.30
C VAL A 139 1.38 -18.25 -15.74
N ALA A 140 1.37 -17.30 -14.80
CA ALA A 140 1.69 -15.91 -15.10
C ALA A 140 3.11 -15.80 -15.68
N PRO A 141 3.32 -15.11 -16.82
CA PRO A 141 4.64 -14.96 -17.45
C PRO A 141 5.70 -14.40 -16.49
N THR A 142 5.29 -13.60 -15.50
CA THR A 142 6.19 -12.99 -14.50
C THR A 142 6.85 -13.99 -13.56
N ARG A 143 6.34 -15.23 -13.47
CA ARG A 143 6.94 -16.32 -12.68
C ARG A 143 7.95 -17.15 -13.46
N LEU A 144 8.09 -16.90 -14.77
CA LEU A 144 8.91 -17.71 -15.67
C LEU A 144 10.25 -17.03 -15.94
N LEU A 145 11.33 -17.82 -15.94
CA LEU A 145 12.64 -17.44 -16.46
C LEU A 145 12.97 -18.34 -17.65
N GLY A 146 13.39 -17.73 -18.76
CA GLY A 146 13.71 -18.43 -20.00
C GLY A 146 15.21 -18.66 -20.17
N PHE A 147 15.60 -19.84 -20.63
CA PHE A 147 17.00 -20.14 -20.97
C PHE A 147 17.11 -20.83 -22.33
N THR A 148 18.22 -20.60 -23.03
CA THR A 148 18.61 -21.33 -24.24
C THR A 148 19.09 -22.75 -23.91
N ALA A 149 19.29 -23.59 -24.92
CA ALA A 149 19.90 -24.91 -24.77
C ALA A 149 21.28 -24.88 -24.09
N GLU A 150 22.05 -23.81 -24.29
CA GLU A 150 23.36 -23.56 -23.66
C GLU A 150 23.25 -23.00 -22.24
N MET A 151 22.03 -22.88 -21.68
CA MET A 151 21.74 -22.32 -20.36
C MET A 151 22.03 -20.82 -20.23
N GLU A 152 22.05 -20.08 -21.34
CA GLU A 152 22.09 -18.63 -21.34
C GLU A 152 20.69 -18.06 -21.10
N LEU A 153 20.60 -16.93 -20.40
CA LEU A 153 19.31 -16.30 -20.11
C LEU A 153 18.73 -15.68 -21.39
N THR A 154 17.45 -15.94 -21.67
CA THR A 154 16.75 -15.45 -22.86
C THR A 154 15.31 -15.07 -22.52
N THR A 155 14.57 -14.52 -23.48
CA THR A 155 13.15 -14.22 -23.31
C THR A 155 12.36 -15.50 -23.04
N VAL A 156 11.27 -15.42 -22.28
CA VAL A 156 10.41 -16.59 -22.03
C VAL A 156 9.84 -17.15 -23.33
N ALA A 157 9.60 -16.30 -24.32
CA ALA A 157 9.07 -16.69 -25.62
C ALA A 157 10.04 -17.57 -26.42
N ASP A 158 11.35 -17.30 -26.32
CA ASP A 158 12.41 -17.94 -27.10
C ASP A 158 13.16 -19.05 -26.34
N ALA A 159 12.71 -19.39 -25.13
CA ALA A 159 13.39 -20.34 -24.25
C ALA A 159 13.26 -21.81 -24.70
N ASP A 160 14.36 -22.57 -24.58
CA ASP A 160 14.42 -24.03 -24.64
C ASP A 160 14.18 -24.68 -23.26
N VAL A 161 14.53 -23.96 -22.20
CA VAL A 161 14.38 -24.38 -20.79
C VAL A 161 13.67 -23.28 -20.02
N LEU A 162 12.71 -23.66 -19.18
CA LEU A 162 11.93 -22.74 -18.35
C LEU A 162 12.18 -23.02 -16.87
N TRP A 163 12.43 -21.98 -16.08
CA TRP A 163 12.31 -22.05 -14.62
C TRP A 163 10.99 -21.41 -14.18
N VAL A 164 10.28 -22.10 -13.30
CA VAL A 164 9.09 -21.57 -12.63
C VAL A 164 9.45 -21.26 -11.18
N ALA A 165 9.35 -19.99 -10.78
CA ALA A 165 9.59 -19.59 -9.41
C ALA A 165 8.39 -19.89 -8.49
N PRO A 166 8.66 -20.26 -7.21
CA PRO A 166 7.62 -20.49 -6.22
C PRO A 166 7.03 -19.16 -5.72
N LEU A 167 5.77 -19.14 -5.32
CA LEU A 167 5.12 -17.98 -4.68
C LEU A 167 5.64 -17.68 -3.27
N ARG A 168 6.26 -18.68 -2.63
CA ARG A 168 6.89 -18.57 -1.32
C ARG A 168 8.23 -19.28 -1.39
N HIS A 169 9.30 -18.50 -1.38
CA HIS A 169 10.65 -19.06 -1.34
C HIS A 169 10.97 -19.64 0.04
N TRP A 170 11.86 -20.62 0.12
CA TRP A 170 12.27 -21.23 1.40
C TRP A 170 13.23 -20.35 2.20
N ALA A 171 14.12 -19.64 1.51
CA ALA A 171 15.12 -18.76 2.11
C ALA A 171 14.87 -17.26 1.79
N PRO A 172 13.67 -16.70 2.06
CA PRO A 172 13.44 -15.27 1.84
C PRO A 172 14.34 -14.50 2.82
N GLY A 173 15.18 -13.61 2.30
CA GLY A 173 16.15 -12.88 3.11
C GLY A 173 17.41 -13.68 3.45
N ALA A 174 17.88 -14.52 2.54
CA ALA A 174 19.24 -15.06 2.60
C ALA A 174 20.24 -13.96 2.98
N TYR A 175 21.19 -14.28 3.86
CA TYR A 175 22.22 -13.37 4.40
C TYR A 175 21.72 -12.25 5.33
N THR A 176 20.44 -12.21 5.71
CA THR A 176 19.94 -11.23 6.69
C THR A 176 20.67 -11.40 8.03
N GLY A 177 21.28 -10.32 8.53
CA GLY A 177 22.07 -10.33 9.77
C GLY A 177 23.43 -11.00 9.67
N ALA A 178 23.86 -11.43 8.47
CA ALA A 178 25.20 -11.93 8.25
C ALA A 178 26.24 -10.80 8.40
N GLY A 179 27.40 -11.12 8.99
CA GLY A 179 28.50 -10.16 9.12
C GLY A 179 29.24 -9.91 7.79
N PRO A 180 30.05 -8.85 7.70
CA PRO A 180 30.72 -8.44 6.46
C PRO A 180 31.65 -9.51 5.88
N GLU A 181 32.26 -10.36 6.73
CA GLU A 181 33.11 -11.47 6.27
C GLU A 181 32.32 -12.54 5.49
N VAL A 182 31.10 -12.84 5.94
CA VAL A 182 30.20 -13.82 5.29
C VAL A 182 29.67 -13.25 3.97
N LEU A 183 29.28 -11.97 3.97
CA LEU A 183 28.85 -11.26 2.76
C LEU A 183 29.98 -11.20 1.73
N ALA A 184 31.19 -10.84 2.14
CA ALA A 184 32.36 -10.82 1.27
C ALA A 184 32.69 -12.22 0.72
N ALA A 185 32.60 -13.27 1.55
CA ALA A 185 32.81 -14.65 1.12
C ALA A 185 31.78 -15.08 0.07
N ALA A 186 30.50 -14.71 0.23
CA ALA A 186 29.44 -15.03 -0.72
C ALA A 186 29.63 -14.36 -2.10
N LEU A 187 30.38 -13.26 -2.15
CA LEU A 187 30.69 -12.48 -3.36
C LEU A 187 32.03 -12.83 -4.00
N THR A 188 32.76 -13.83 -3.47
CA THR A 188 33.99 -14.34 -4.10
C THR A 188 33.73 -14.98 -5.46
N THR A 189 32.49 -15.40 -5.71
CA THR A 189 31.99 -15.81 -7.03
C THR A 189 30.81 -14.91 -7.37
N PRO A 190 30.69 -14.42 -8.62
CA PRO A 190 29.55 -13.61 -9.03
C PRO A 190 28.23 -14.30 -8.67
N TYR A 191 27.29 -13.52 -8.13
CA TYR A 191 25.97 -13.98 -7.79
C TYR A 191 25.18 -14.28 -9.08
N PRO A 192 24.39 -15.36 -9.13
CA PRO A 192 23.74 -15.73 -10.38
C PRO A 192 22.66 -14.72 -10.78
N ILE A 193 22.65 -14.34 -12.06
CA ILE A 193 21.69 -13.38 -12.62
C ILE A 193 20.24 -13.88 -12.59
N ALA A 194 20.01 -15.19 -12.49
CA ALA A 194 18.69 -15.82 -12.61
C ALA A 194 18.00 -16.06 -11.26
N SER A 195 18.15 -15.14 -10.32
CA SER A 195 17.48 -15.22 -9.02
C SER A 195 16.20 -14.38 -9.03
N MET A 196 15.10 -15.00 -8.58
CA MET A 196 13.79 -14.39 -8.48
C MET A 196 13.07 -14.95 -7.25
N VAL A 197 12.77 -14.08 -6.29
CA VAL A 197 12.20 -14.45 -4.99
C VAL A 197 10.86 -13.76 -4.83
N PHE A 198 9.77 -14.54 -4.79
CA PHE A 198 8.44 -14.07 -4.40
C PHE A 198 8.28 -14.25 -2.89
N ASP A 199 8.11 -13.15 -2.17
CA ASP A 199 7.99 -13.15 -0.71
C ASP A 199 6.59 -12.69 -0.28
N GLY A 200 5.60 -13.55 -0.57
CA GLY A 200 4.20 -13.30 -0.21
C GLY A 200 3.59 -12.09 -0.93
N PRO A 201 2.69 -11.31 -0.28
CA PRO A 201 2.10 -10.11 -0.90
C PRO A 201 3.10 -8.95 -1.01
N ASN A 202 4.29 -9.07 -0.41
CA ASN A 202 5.23 -7.97 -0.18
C ASN A 202 6.15 -7.66 -1.38
N GLY A 203 6.02 -8.43 -2.47
CA GLY A 203 6.69 -8.16 -3.73
C GLY A 203 7.68 -9.24 -4.18
N VAL A 204 8.37 -8.94 -5.27
CA VAL A 204 9.33 -9.79 -5.97
C VAL A 204 10.68 -9.12 -5.91
N ARG A 205 11.70 -9.88 -5.53
CA ARG A 205 13.09 -9.44 -5.58
C ARG A 205 13.81 -10.19 -6.68
N LEU A 206 14.64 -9.46 -7.42
CA LEU A 206 15.33 -9.95 -8.61
C LEU A 206 16.84 -9.81 -8.45
N GLY A 207 17.58 -10.79 -8.95
CA GLY A 207 19.04 -10.79 -8.91
C GLY A 207 19.59 -10.99 -7.49
N MET A 208 20.54 -10.16 -7.10
CA MET A 208 21.23 -10.30 -5.82
C MET A 208 20.29 -10.16 -4.60
N PRO A 209 20.43 -11.01 -3.56
CA PRO A 209 19.77 -10.85 -2.28
C PRO A 209 20.01 -9.47 -1.67
N ALA A 210 19.00 -8.95 -0.96
CA ALA A 210 19.02 -7.59 -0.43
C ALA A 210 20.26 -7.25 0.39
N ALA A 211 20.68 -8.15 1.30
CA ALA A 211 21.86 -7.93 2.13
C ALA A 211 23.17 -7.90 1.31
N LEU A 212 23.25 -8.63 0.20
CA LEU A 212 24.41 -8.58 -0.69
C LEU A 212 24.39 -7.30 -1.55
N ALA A 213 23.24 -6.91 -2.08
CA ALA A 213 23.08 -5.67 -2.83
C ALA A 213 23.39 -4.43 -1.97
N GLU A 214 22.92 -4.41 -0.71
CA GLU A 214 23.21 -3.35 0.26
C GLU A 214 24.70 -3.31 0.61
N PHE A 215 25.35 -4.46 0.81
CA PHE A 215 26.78 -4.53 1.08
C PHE A 215 27.63 -3.97 -0.06
N VAL A 216 27.25 -4.23 -1.32
CA VAL A 216 27.99 -3.76 -2.50
C VAL A 216 27.67 -2.30 -2.86
N HIS A 217 26.40 -1.92 -2.85
CA HIS A 217 25.95 -0.64 -3.43
C HIS A 217 25.38 0.35 -2.40
N GLY A 218 25.05 -0.10 -1.18
CA GLY A 218 24.31 0.70 -0.20
C GLY A 218 25.01 2.00 0.18
N THR A 219 26.35 2.01 0.25
CA THR A 219 27.11 3.24 0.54
C THR A 219 26.97 4.29 -0.56
N ALA A 220 26.93 3.87 -1.84
CA ALA A 220 26.76 4.78 -2.96
C ALA A 220 25.31 5.33 -3.02
N LEU A 221 24.33 4.47 -2.71
CA LEU A 221 22.91 4.82 -2.71
C LEU A 221 22.47 5.66 -1.50
N ALA A 222 23.21 5.60 -0.39
CA ALA A 222 22.88 6.34 0.83
C ALA A 222 22.75 7.86 0.62
N ALA A 223 23.40 8.40 -0.42
CA ALA A 223 23.31 9.82 -0.79
C ALA A 223 22.00 10.18 -1.51
N VAL A 224 21.29 9.22 -2.11
CA VAL A 224 20.05 9.48 -2.88
C VAL A 224 18.87 9.67 -1.95
N GLY A 225 18.58 8.68 -1.09
CA GLY A 225 17.60 8.77 -0.01
C GLY A 225 16.18 9.17 -0.45
N ARG A 226 15.83 8.99 -1.73
CA ARG A 226 14.52 9.31 -2.30
C ARG A 226 14.08 8.28 -3.34
N GLN A 227 12.77 8.18 -3.52
CA GLN A 227 12.18 7.39 -4.60
C GLN A 227 12.39 8.10 -5.93
N LEU A 228 12.71 7.34 -6.98
CA LEU A 228 12.80 7.85 -8.34
C LEU A 228 11.42 7.81 -9.02
N GLY A 229 11.13 8.86 -9.76
CA GLY A 229 9.90 9.03 -10.53
C GLY A 229 10.14 8.97 -12.04
N THR A 230 9.06 9.09 -12.82
CA THR A 230 9.12 9.09 -14.30
C THR A 230 9.94 10.25 -14.87
N GLU A 231 10.03 11.34 -14.12
CA GLU A 231 10.84 12.52 -14.41
C GLU A 231 12.35 12.25 -14.34
N ASP A 232 12.77 11.19 -13.64
CA ASP A 232 14.16 10.74 -13.58
C ASP A 232 14.53 9.85 -14.78
N LEU A 233 13.56 9.46 -15.61
CA LEU A 233 13.82 8.64 -16.79
C LEU A 233 14.48 9.45 -17.91
N PRO A 234 15.35 8.83 -18.73
CA PRO A 234 15.89 9.49 -19.91
C PRO A 234 14.75 9.89 -20.85
N PRO A 235 14.91 10.98 -21.63
CA PRO A 235 13.88 11.42 -22.58
C PRO A 235 13.65 10.46 -23.76
N VAL A 236 14.44 9.39 -23.85
CA VAL A 236 14.35 8.37 -24.89
C VAL A 236 13.33 7.31 -24.45
N PRO A 237 12.41 6.88 -25.34
CA PRO A 237 11.46 5.81 -25.04
C PRO A 237 12.15 4.54 -24.56
N GLY A 238 11.61 3.91 -23.51
CA GLY A 238 12.13 2.65 -23.01
C GLY A 238 11.61 1.46 -23.81
N GLN A 239 12.16 0.28 -23.49
CA GLN A 239 11.73 -0.99 -24.02
C GLN A 239 10.70 -1.63 -23.09
N TRP A 240 9.53 -1.94 -23.63
CA TRP A 240 8.49 -2.70 -22.91
C TRP A 240 8.81 -4.19 -22.86
N LEU A 241 8.63 -4.79 -21.68
CA LEU A 241 8.98 -6.18 -21.40
C LEU A 241 7.77 -7.01 -20.93
N GLY A 242 7.77 -8.30 -21.23
CA GLY A 242 6.65 -9.21 -20.94
C GLY A 242 6.58 -9.73 -19.50
N GLY A 243 7.67 -9.62 -18.74
CA GLY A 243 7.75 -10.06 -17.35
C GLY A 243 9.15 -9.97 -16.76
N TYR A 244 9.32 -10.48 -15.54
CA TYR A 244 10.60 -10.42 -14.82
C TYR A 244 11.70 -11.27 -15.46
N GLY A 245 11.37 -12.40 -16.08
CA GLY A 245 12.36 -13.18 -16.85
C GLY A 245 12.95 -12.41 -18.02
N ASP A 246 12.10 -11.68 -18.76
CA ASP A 246 12.55 -10.85 -19.88
C ASP A 246 13.38 -9.65 -19.41
N LEU A 247 13.05 -9.08 -18.24
CA LEU A 247 13.85 -8.02 -17.59
C LEU A 247 15.24 -8.51 -17.19
N LEU A 248 15.32 -9.69 -16.58
CA LEU A 248 16.61 -10.30 -16.25
C LEU A 248 17.41 -10.58 -17.53
N ALA A 249 16.76 -11.07 -18.60
CA ALA A 249 17.40 -11.34 -19.88
C ALA A 249 17.96 -10.07 -20.53
N ALA A 250 17.18 -8.98 -20.53
CA ALA A 250 17.62 -7.69 -21.06
C ALA A 250 18.83 -7.10 -20.31
N MET A 251 18.98 -7.43 -19.02
CA MET A 251 20.09 -6.99 -18.17
C MET A 251 21.22 -8.04 -18.03
N ALA A 252 21.18 -9.13 -18.81
CA ALA A 252 22.13 -10.24 -18.66
C ALA A 252 23.56 -9.90 -19.08
N LYS A 253 23.77 -8.83 -19.86
CA LYS A 253 25.10 -8.43 -20.30
C LYS A 253 25.89 -7.79 -19.15
N PRO A 254 27.14 -8.20 -18.88
CA PRO A 254 27.99 -7.56 -17.88
C PRO A 254 28.17 -6.06 -18.14
N ASP A 255 28.35 -5.29 -17.07
CA ASP A 255 28.48 -3.83 -17.04
C ASP A 255 27.24 -3.07 -17.53
N SER A 256 26.10 -3.74 -17.70
CA SER A 256 24.84 -3.10 -18.08
C SER A 256 24.29 -2.26 -16.93
N ARG A 257 23.78 -1.08 -17.27
CA ARG A 257 23.09 -0.18 -16.35
C ARG A 257 21.77 0.23 -16.97
N ALA A 258 20.75 0.37 -16.15
CA ALA A 258 19.45 0.83 -16.63
C ALA A 258 18.64 1.48 -15.51
N LEU A 259 17.65 2.27 -15.91
CA LEU A 259 16.51 2.64 -15.10
C LEU A 259 15.32 1.74 -15.49
N VAL A 260 14.60 1.24 -14.49
CA VAL A 260 13.48 0.31 -14.68
C VAL A 260 12.23 0.95 -14.12
N ARG A 261 11.27 1.31 -14.97
CA ARG A 261 9.94 1.70 -14.52
C ARG A 261 9.08 0.46 -14.37
N VAL A 262 8.42 0.33 -13.22
CA VAL A 262 7.43 -0.71 -12.99
C VAL A 262 6.11 -0.08 -12.57
N ASP A 263 5.08 -0.35 -13.36
CA ASP A 263 3.73 0.11 -13.14
C ASP A 263 2.98 -0.96 -12.34
N SER A 264 2.40 -0.60 -11.21
CA SER A 264 1.61 -1.51 -10.39
C SER A 264 0.18 -1.66 -10.93
N ALA A 265 -0.52 -2.73 -10.55
CA ALA A 265 -1.94 -2.88 -10.85
C ALA A 265 -2.83 -1.78 -10.23
N SER A 266 -2.33 -1.06 -9.21
CA SER A 266 -3.02 0.10 -8.65
C SER A 266 -2.81 1.37 -9.47
N GLY A 267 -1.96 1.37 -10.50
CA GLY A 267 -1.65 2.53 -11.34
C GLY A 267 -0.53 3.41 -10.79
N ILE A 268 0.27 2.92 -9.84
CA ILE A 268 1.44 3.63 -9.30
C ILE A 268 2.66 3.19 -10.09
N SER A 269 3.39 4.15 -10.65
CA SER A 269 4.66 3.92 -11.34
C SER A 269 5.83 4.21 -10.39
N SER A 270 6.75 3.25 -10.25
CA SER A 270 8.00 3.44 -9.52
C SER A 270 9.19 3.22 -10.44
N VAL A 271 10.22 4.03 -10.31
CA VAL A 271 11.49 3.86 -11.05
C VAL A 271 12.56 3.31 -10.12
N PHE A 272 13.28 2.30 -10.60
CA PHE A 272 14.37 1.62 -9.90
C PHE A 272 15.64 1.67 -10.74
N MET A 273 16.79 1.42 -10.12
CA MET A 273 18.07 1.30 -10.83
C MET A 273 18.39 -0.18 -11.00
N ALA A 274 18.99 -0.55 -12.13
CA ALA A 274 19.49 -1.90 -12.38
C ALA A 274 20.95 -1.83 -12.79
N VAL A 275 21.78 -2.68 -12.17
CA VAL A 275 23.22 -2.74 -12.39
C VAL A 275 23.64 -4.19 -12.51
N HIS A 276 24.36 -4.52 -13.57
CA HIS A 276 25.10 -5.77 -13.67
C HIS A 276 26.58 -5.46 -13.61
N ASP A 277 27.25 -5.83 -12.53
CA ASP A 277 28.70 -5.64 -12.37
C ASP A 277 29.42 -6.98 -12.11
N GLN A 278 30.68 -6.91 -11.67
CA GLN A 278 31.50 -8.08 -11.33
C GLN A 278 30.92 -8.96 -10.20
N HIS A 279 30.01 -8.43 -9.36
CA HIS A 279 29.38 -9.15 -8.26
C HIS A 279 28.07 -9.80 -8.67
N GLY A 280 27.41 -9.31 -9.71
CA GLY A 280 26.18 -9.88 -10.27
C GLY A 280 25.20 -8.80 -10.72
N LEU A 281 23.96 -9.23 -11.00
CA LEU A 281 22.86 -8.34 -11.34
C LEU A 281 22.10 -7.94 -10.07
N ALA A 282 22.04 -6.65 -9.79
CA ALA A 282 21.28 -6.06 -8.70
C ALA A 282 20.24 -5.07 -9.25
N PHE A 283 19.03 -5.17 -8.73
CA PHE A 283 18.01 -4.14 -8.86
C PHE A 283 17.92 -3.40 -7.55
N LEU A 284 18.02 -2.08 -7.61
CA LEU A 284 18.29 -1.22 -6.47
C LEU A 284 17.16 -0.21 -6.34
N ASP A 285 16.73 -0.01 -5.11
CA ASP A 285 15.82 1.05 -4.74
C ASP A 285 16.60 2.17 -4.04
N PRO A 286 16.81 3.31 -4.72
CA PRO A 286 17.56 4.42 -4.16
C PRO A 286 16.90 5.06 -2.94
N ALA A 287 15.59 4.86 -2.72
CA ALA A 287 14.90 5.36 -1.53
C ALA A 287 15.37 4.63 -0.27
N THR A 288 15.58 3.32 -0.39
CA THR A 288 15.94 2.46 0.73
C THR A 288 17.43 2.12 0.79
N GLY A 289 18.18 2.39 -0.29
CA GLY A 289 19.59 2.01 -0.41
C GLY A 289 19.81 0.49 -0.46
N SER A 290 18.77 -0.26 -0.84
CA SER A 290 18.74 -1.71 -0.77
C SER A 290 18.21 -2.33 -2.07
N ALA A 291 18.08 -3.66 -2.13
CA ALA A 291 17.51 -4.30 -3.31
C ALA A 291 16.03 -3.91 -3.50
N ALA A 292 15.66 -3.62 -4.75
CA ALA A 292 14.31 -3.24 -5.12
C ALA A 292 13.30 -4.36 -4.85
N SER A 293 12.11 -3.97 -4.38
CA SER A 293 10.94 -4.85 -4.27
C SER A 293 9.91 -4.45 -5.32
N PHE A 294 9.63 -5.36 -6.24
CA PHE A 294 8.68 -5.15 -7.33
C PHE A 294 7.30 -5.73 -6.99
N PRO A 295 6.20 -5.27 -7.59
CA PRO A 295 4.89 -5.90 -7.39
C PRO A 295 4.87 -7.36 -7.89
N PRO A 296 4.13 -8.29 -7.25
CA PRO A 296 4.04 -9.69 -7.72
C PRO A 296 3.43 -9.83 -9.13
N VAL A 297 2.55 -8.90 -9.48
CA VAL A 297 1.93 -8.81 -10.81
C VAL A 297 2.05 -7.35 -11.27
N PRO A 298 3.07 -7.00 -12.07
CA PRO A 298 3.19 -5.68 -12.66
C PRO A 298 2.14 -5.48 -13.74
N ALA A 299 1.59 -4.27 -13.83
CA ALA A 299 0.78 -3.83 -14.97
C ALA A 299 1.66 -3.51 -16.19
N GLY A 300 2.92 -3.14 -15.95
CA GLY A 300 3.88 -2.77 -16.98
C GLY A 300 5.32 -2.78 -16.46
N ILE A 301 6.26 -3.19 -17.31
CA ILE A 301 7.70 -3.07 -17.06
C ILE A 301 8.32 -2.38 -18.27
N GLU A 302 8.96 -1.24 -18.04
CA GLU A 302 9.67 -0.48 -19.07
C GLU A 302 11.14 -0.31 -18.65
N LEU A 303 12.05 -0.72 -19.53
CA LEU A 303 13.50 -0.66 -19.32
C LEU A 303 14.09 0.51 -20.11
N HIS A 304 14.88 1.35 -19.45
CA HIS A 304 15.66 2.41 -20.06
C HIS A 304 17.15 2.12 -19.87
N PRO A 305 17.81 1.46 -20.85
CA PRO A 305 19.24 1.24 -20.80
C PRO A 305 20.00 2.57 -20.70
N VAL A 306 21.05 2.57 -19.90
CA VAL A 306 21.96 3.71 -19.75
C VAL A 306 23.32 3.29 -20.26
N ASP A 307 23.93 4.12 -21.11
CA ASP A 307 25.28 3.89 -21.59
C ASP A 307 26.24 3.83 -20.38
N ALA A 308 27.04 2.76 -20.30
CA ALA A 308 27.98 2.52 -19.20
C ALA A 308 29.22 3.44 -19.26
N THR A 309 29.05 4.70 -19.63
CA THR A 309 30.13 5.70 -19.66
C THR A 309 30.24 6.36 -18.30
N GLY A 310 31.36 6.13 -17.60
CA GLY A 310 31.65 6.75 -16.31
C GLY A 310 31.65 5.79 -15.12
N ASP A 311 32.10 6.31 -13.99
CA ASP A 311 32.24 5.58 -12.74
C ASP A 311 30.87 5.13 -12.19
N LEU A 312 30.76 3.87 -11.78
CA LEU A 312 29.49 3.28 -11.32
C LEU A 312 29.01 3.96 -10.03
N THR A 313 29.91 4.26 -9.10
CA THR A 313 29.58 4.92 -7.84
C THR A 313 29.03 6.32 -8.10
N THR A 314 29.62 7.04 -9.05
CA THR A 314 29.16 8.36 -9.50
C THR A 314 27.76 8.26 -10.09
N TRP A 315 27.52 7.34 -11.02
CA TRP A 315 26.20 7.13 -11.62
C TRP A 315 25.12 6.77 -10.59
N LEU A 316 25.44 5.91 -9.61
CA LEU A 316 24.53 5.58 -8.51
C LEU A 316 24.18 6.80 -7.63
N ALA A 317 25.05 7.79 -7.57
CA ALA A 317 24.85 9.03 -6.81
C ALA A 317 24.28 10.20 -7.64
N GLU A 318 24.29 10.13 -8.97
CA GLU A 318 23.76 11.16 -9.87
C GLU A 318 22.30 11.56 -9.57
N PRO A 319 21.37 10.64 -9.24
CA PRO A 319 20.00 11.01 -8.89
C PRO A 319 19.89 11.90 -7.64
N ALA A 320 20.90 11.91 -6.77
CA ALA A 320 20.99 12.82 -5.63
C ALA A 320 21.37 14.25 -6.05
N ALA A 321 22.12 14.39 -7.15
CA ALA A 321 22.57 15.67 -7.69
C ALA A 321 21.59 16.28 -8.69
N ALA A 322 20.70 15.46 -9.28
CA ALA A 322 19.63 15.94 -10.14
C ALA A 322 18.67 16.84 -9.34
N PRO A 323 18.38 18.07 -9.82
CA PRO A 323 17.38 18.92 -9.17
C PRO A 323 16.03 18.21 -9.25
N VAL A 324 15.56 17.71 -8.10
CA VAL A 324 14.20 17.20 -7.96
C VAL A 324 13.27 18.34 -8.36
N PRO A 325 12.38 18.16 -9.36
CA PRO A 325 11.29 19.10 -9.57
C PRO A 325 10.47 19.06 -8.30
N THR A 326 10.73 19.98 -7.37
CA THR A 326 9.98 20.01 -6.13
C THR A 326 8.57 20.40 -6.54
N PRO A 327 7.55 19.53 -6.33
CA PRO A 327 6.19 19.95 -6.58
C PRO A 327 5.99 21.25 -5.79
N PRO A 328 5.34 22.28 -6.37
CA PRO A 328 5.19 23.53 -5.66
C PRO A 328 4.42 23.28 -4.37
N VAL A 329 4.89 23.83 -3.25
CA VAL A 329 4.10 23.86 -2.01
C VAL A 329 2.78 24.54 -2.34
N ARG A 330 1.67 23.83 -2.11
CA ARG A 330 0.34 24.30 -2.47
C ARG A 330 -0.32 24.96 -1.28
N ALA A 331 -1.21 25.90 -1.57
CA ALA A 331 -2.07 26.46 -0.54
C ALA A 331 -2.91 25.35 0.12
N VAL A 332 -3.06 25.44 1.44
CA VAL A 332 -3.93 24.55 2.20
C VAL A 332 -5.36 25.04 2.02
N ASN A 333 -6.18 24.22 1.37
CA ASN A 333 -7.59 24.48 1.16
C ASN A 333 -8.36 23.99 2.38
N ARG A 334 -9.08 24.87 3.05
CA ARG A 334 -9.73 24.56 4.32
C ARG A 334 -11.21 24.34 4.12
N SER A 335 -11.80 23.39 4.86
CA SER A 335 -13.25 23.32 4.95
C SER A 335 -13.77 24.59 5.63
N SER A 336 -15.01 24.98 5.32
CA SER A 336 -15.65 26.19 5.88
C SER A 336 -15.79 26.19 7.41
N ARG A 337 -15.50 25.05 8.05
CA ARG A 337 -15.59 24.79 9.49
C ARG A 337 -14.25 24.95 10.23
N VAL A 338 -13.13 25.01 9.51
CA VAL A 338 -11.83 25.29 10.12
C VAL A 338 -11.77 26.78 10.43
N HIS A 339 -11.64 27.11 11.71
CA HIS A 339 -11.53 28.49 12.15
C HIS A 339 -10.09 28.96 12.05
N LEU A 340 -9.89 30.17 11.54
CA LEU A 340 -8.56 30.77 11.41
C LEU A 340 -8.31 31.74 12.56
N VAL A 341 -7.23 31.49 13.30
CA VAL A 341 -6.73 32.43 14.32
C VAL A 341 -5.47 33.11 13.78
N PRO A 342 -5.50 34.41 13.47
CA PRO A 342 -4.34 35.14 12.97
C PRO A 342 -3.17 35.11 13.96
N LEU A 343 -1.95 34.92 13.45
CA LEU A 343 -0.71 34.89 14.24
C LEU A 343 -0.04 36.26 14.25
N GLY A 344 -0.74 37.25 14.81
CA GLY A 344 -0.31 38.65 14.82
C GLY A 344 -0.09 39.22 13.40
N ASP A 345 0.97 40.01 13.22
CA ASP A 345 1.28 40.69 11.95
C ASP A 345 2.06 39.82 10.96
N THR A 346 2.18 38.50 11.21
CA THR A 346 2.99 37.60 10.36
C THR A 346 2.34 37.26 9.02
N GLY A 347 1.07 37.64 8.82
CA GLY A 347 0.27 37.23 7.65
C GLY A 347 -0.10 35.74 7.64
N ARG A 348 0.24 34.98 8.69
CA ARG A 348 -0.07 33.56 8.86
C ARG A 348 -1.22 33.37 9.86
N ALA A 349 -1.86 32.21 9.80
CA ALA A 349 -2.92 31.82 10.72
C ALA A 349 -2.69 30.40 11.25
N MET A 350 -3.15 30.15 12.47
CA MET A 350 -3.30 28.81 13.04
C MET A 350 -4.67 28.27 12.65
N ASP A 351 -4.68 27.02 12.22
CA ASP A 351 -5.90 26.30 11.85
C ASP A 351 -6.51 25.71 13.12
N VAL A 352 -7.77 26.01 13.39
CA VAL A 352 -8.49 25.54 14.57
C VAL A 352 -9.61 24.60 14.14
N ILE A 353 -9.53 23.36 14.62
CA ILE A 353 -10.53 22.31 14.39
C ILE A 353 -11.39 22.16 15.64
N GLY A 354 -12.71 22.12 15.46
CA GLY A 354 -13.70 22.16 16.55
C GLY A 354 -14.26 23.57 16.78
N SER A 355 -15.14 23.71 17.78
CA SER A 355 -15.85 24.97 18.03
C SER A 355 -15.04 25.90 18.95
N PRO A 356 -14.57 27.07 18.47
CA PRO A 356 -14.02 28.09 19.34
C PRO A 356 -15.14 28.62 20.25
N SER A 357 -14.89 28.64 21.56
CA SER A 357 -15.83 29.10 22.56
C SER A 357 -15.09 29.83 23.70
N ASP A 358 -15.81 30.60 24.51
CA ASP A 358 -15.22 31.30 25.66
C ASP A 358 -14.47 30.35 26.63
N ARG A 359 -14.80 29.05 26.60
CA ARG A 359 -14.18 27.99 27.43
C ARG A 359 -12.80 27.53 26.92
N ASN A 360 -12.47 27.80 25.67
CA ASN A 360 -11.18 27.47 25.07
C ASN A 360 -10.41 28.68 24.55
N ALA A 361 -10.98 29.90 24.59
CA ALA A 361 -10.34 31.15 24.19
C ALA A 361 -8.91 31.32 24.74
N ARG A 362 -8.71 31.19 26.06
CA ARG A 362 -7.37 31.30 26.67
C ARG A 362 -6.36 30.29 26.11
N PHE A 363 -6.80 29.05 25.84
CA PHE A 363 -5.93 28.03 25.23
C PHE A 363 -5.57 28.41 23.80
N LEU A 364 -6.54 28.90 23.02
CA LEU A 364 -6.31 29.33 21.65
C LEU A 364 -5.38 30.55 21.59
N ASP A 365 -5.48 31.49 22.53
CA ASP A 365 -4.57 32.62 22.66
C ASP A 365 -3.14 32.17 23.00
N GLU A 366 -2.98 31.25 23.96
CA GLU A 366 -1.68 30.67 24.33
C GLU A 366 -1.06 29.90 23.15
N ALA A 367 -1.87 29.14 22.41
CA ALA A 367 -1.43 28.40 21.22
C ALA A 367 -1.05 29.32 20.07
N ALA A 368 -1.83 30.37 19.80
CA ALA A 368 -1.52 31.37 18.78
C ALA A 368 -0.23 32.13 19.11
N ALA A 369 -0.03 32.53 20.37
CA ALA A 369 1.19 33.21 20.80
C ALA A 369 2.45 32.33 20.67
N ALA A 370 2.32 31.02 20.90
CA ALA A 370 3.41 30.07 20.67
C ALA A 370 3.63 29.83 19.17
N ALA A 371 2.56 29.64 18.38
CA ALA A 371 2.59 29.40 16.95
C ALA A 371 3.23 30.57 16.18
N ALA A 372 3.04 31.81 16.63
CA ALA A 372 3.68 32.99 16.04
C ALA A 372 5.22 32.94 16.09
N GLN A 373 5.81 32.12 16.98
CA GLN A 373 7.26 32.01 17.19
C GLN A 373 7.93 30.87 16.43
N VAL A 374 7.18 30.13 15.60
CA VAL A 374 7.70 29.02 14.80
C VAL A 374 7.41 29.23 13.32
N ASP A 375 8.24 28.64 12.47
CA ASP A 375 8.05 28.63 11.01
C ASP A 375 7.52 27.28 10.53
N ALA A 376 6.36 26.91 11.06
CA ALA A 376 5.67 25.66 10.74
C ALA A 376 4.14 25.87 10.80
N PRO A 377 3.34 25.15 9.99
CA PRO A 377 1.89 25.12 10.12
C PRO A 377 1.50 24.58 11.50
N VAL A 378 0.56 25.25 12.19
CA VAL A 378 0.04 24.81 13.49
C VAL A 378 -1.44 24.53 13.37
N ILE A 379 -1.85 23.33 13.78
CA ILE A 379 -3.24 22.89 13.85
C ILE A 379 -3.61 22.72 15.32
N ALA A 380 -4.52 23.54 15.84
CA ALA A 380 -5.00 23.46 17.21
C ALA A 380 -6.36 22.76 17.29
N PHE A 381 -6.49 21.86 18.26
CA PHE A 381 -7.72 21.13 18.51
C PHE A 381 -8.54 21.77 19.63
N ALA A 382 -9.65 22.43 19.25
CA ALA A 382 -10.51 23.20 20.14
C ALA A 382 -11.70 22.36 20.66
N ASN A 383 -11.46 21.63 21.75
CA ASN A 383 -12.54 20.93 22.47
C ASN A 383 -13.26 21.85 23.46
N ASP A 384 -14.59 21.73 23.55
CA ASP A 384 -15.45 22.46 24.50
C ASP A 384 -15.11 22.18 25.97
N ARG A 385 -14.54 21.00 26.28
CA ARG A 385 -14.07 20.61 27.61
C ARG A 385 -12.77 19.80 27.51
N PRO A 386 -11.81 19.90 28.46
CA PRO A 386 -10.52 19.16 28.49
C PRO A 386 -10.62 17.61 28.56
N GLY A 387 -11.22 16.99 27.54
CA GLY A 387 -11.43 15.55 27.42
C GLY A 387 -12.88 15.17 27.14
N ALA A 388 -13.65 16.08 26.53
CA ALA A 388 -14.69 15.64 25.61
C ALA A 388 -14.00 14.99 24.40
N PRO A 389 -14.45 13.81 23.93
CA PRO A 389 -13.88 13.23 22.72
C PRO A 389 -14.21 14.13 21.51
N PRO A 390 -13.30 14.24 20.52
CA PRO A 390 -13.60 14.84 19.23
C PRO A 390 -14.83 14.20 18.60
N SER A 391 -15.65 14.99 17.93
CA SER A 391 -16.72 14.44 17.10
C SER A 391 -16.12 13.69 15.90
N ARG A 392 -16.90 12.80 15.28
CA ARG A 392 -16.46 12.08 14.08
C ARG A 392 -16.09 13.06 12.95
N ARG A 393 -16.86 14.13 12.84
CA ARG A 393 -16.62 15.27 11.94
C ARG A 393 -15.28 15.96 12.20
N ASP A 394 -14.95 16.27 13.46
CA ASP A 394 -13.66 16.91 13.78
C ASP A 394 -12.46 16.01 13.42
N LEU A 395 -12.62 14.68 13.55
CA LEU A 395 -11.60 13.72 13.12
C LEU A 395 -11.44 13.69 11.60
N PHE A 396 -12.53 13.85 10.83
CA PHE A 396 -12.47 13.95 9.38
C PHE A 396 -11.83 15.27 8.92
N ASP A 397 -12.18 16.40 9.54
CA ASP A 397 -11.55 17.69 9.24
C ASP A 397 -10.05 17.66 9.57
N LEU A 398 -9.66 16.98 10.66
CA LEU A 398 -8.25 16.75 11.00
C LEU A 398 -7.57 15.88 9.94
N GLU A 399 -8.12 14.70 9.63
CA GLU A 399 -7.52 13.81 8.63
C GLU A 399 -7.38 14.49 7.26
N PHE A 400 -8.36 15.29 6.85
CA PHE A 400 -8.30 16.11 5.63
C PHE A 400 -7.18 17.14 5.67
N ALA A 401 -7.01 17.87 6.78
CA ALA A 401 -5.92 18.83 6.95
C ALA A 401 -4.56 18.13 6.93
N LEU A 402 -4.43 16.98 7.61
CA LEU A 402 -3.19 16.20 7.67
C LEU A 402 -2.74 15.69 6.30
N ILE A 403 -3.67 15.25 5.44
CA ILE A 403 -3.33 14.82 4.06
C ILE A 403 -2.79 15.96 3.22
N GLN A 404 -3.39 17.14 3.31
CA GLN A 404 -2.90 18.33 2.59
C GLN A 404 -1.51 18.75 3.07
N GLN A 405 -1.27 18.65 4.38
CA GLN A 405 0.06 18.93 4.93
C GLN A 405 1.06 17.86 4.53
N GLN A 406 0.67 16.59 4.47
CA GLN A 406 1.54 15.50 4.01
C GLN A 406 2.01 15.75 2.58
N ARG A 407 1.10 16.15 1.69
CA ARG A 407 1.44 16.58 0.33
C ARG A 407 2.46 17.71 0.33
N ASN A 408 2.27 18.73 1.18
CA ASN A 408 3.18 19.86 1.25
C ASN A 408 4.54 19.48 1.83
N VAL A 409 4.60 18.55 2.79
CA VAL A 409 5.87 18.01 3.31
C VAL A 409 6.62 17.22 2.23
N LEU A 410 5.91 16.42 1.42
CA LEU A 410 6.49 15.74 0.26
C LEU A 410 7.05 16.74 -0.78
N ALA A 411 6.43 17.93 -0.87
CA ALA A 411 6.89 19.07 -1.66
C ALA A 411 7.96 19.94 -0.96
N GLY A 412 8.61 19.46 0.10
CA GLY A 412 9.67 20.19 0.81
C GLY A 412 9.16 21.32 1.74
N GLY A 413 7.85 21.36 2.01
CA GLY A 413 7.24 22.25 2.98
C GLY A 413 7.51 21.84 4.43
N ALA A 414 7.24 22.76 5.36
CA ALA A 414 7.45 22.54 6.78
C ALA A 414 6.46 21.52 7.38
N THR A 415 6.95 20.67 8.28
CA THR A 415 6.14 19.68 9.00
C THR A 415 5.08 20.37 9.88
N PRO A 416 3.79 19.98 9.81
CA PRO A 416 2.75 20.56 10.66
C PRO A 416 2.92 20.12 12.12
N ILE A 417 2.52 20.99 13.05
CA ILE A 417 2.50 20.69 14.49
C ILE A 417 1.04 20.67 14.97
N VAL A 418 0.61 19.55 15.53
CA VAL A 418 -0.73 19.40 16.08
C VAL A 418 -0.72 19.69 17.59
N VAL A 419 -1.55 20.63 18.03
CA VAL A 419 -1.67 21.03 19.44
C VAL A 419 -3.00 20.57 20.00
N VAL A 420 -2.98 19.78 21.08
CA VAL A 420 -4.18 19.21 21.69
C VAL A 420 -4.21 19.37 23.22
N ARG A 421 -5.38 19.78 23.75
CA ARG A 421 -5.63 19.91 25.18
C ARG A 421 -6.52 18.77 25.70
N GLY A 422 -6.02 18.01 26.67
CA GLY A 422 -6.70 16.85 27.27
C GLY A 422 -6.22 15.51 26.72
N ASP A 423 -6.87 14.44 27.16
CA ASP A 423 -6.59 13.10 26.64
C ASP A 423 -7.21 12.96 25.24
N ALA A 424 -6.36 12.77 24.24
CA ALA A 424 -6.79 12.43 22.90
C ALA A 424 -7.35 11.00 22.89
N PRO A 425 -8.50 10.73 22.22
CA PRO A 425 -8.98 9.36 22.08
C PRO A 425 -8.03 8.54 21.21
N ALA A 426 -8.13 7.21 21.30
CA ALA A 426 -7.33 6.28 20.49
C ALA A 426 -7.43 6.57 18.99
N ALA A 427 -8.60 6.97 18.48
CA ALA A 427 -8.79 7.32 17.08
C ALA A 427 -7.96 8.54 16.64
N PHE A 428 -7.76 9.52 17.50
CA PHE A 428 -6.92 10.69 17.21
C PHE A 428 -5.43 10.31 17.20
N SER A 429 -4.98 9.54 18.20
CA SER A 429 -3.59 9.07 18.25
C SER A 429 -3.26 8.20 17.03
N ALA A 430 -4.18 7.31 16.63
CA ALA A 430 -4.02 6.47 15.45
C ALA A 430 -3.91 7.30 14.15
N LEU A 431 -4.63 8.42 14.04
CA LEU A 431 -4.49 9.34 12.92
C LEU A 431 -3.09 9.97 12.88
N LEU A 432 -2.60 10.48 14.01
CA LEU A 432 -1.27 11.12 14.05
C LEU A 432 -0.14 10.12 13.79
N GLU A 433 -0.24 8.89 14.31
CA GLU A 433 0.72 7.80 14.03
C GLU A 433 0.71 7.39 12.56
N LYS A 434 -0.46 7.42 11.92
CA LYS A 434 -0.60 7.08 10.50
C LYS A 434 0.16 8.05 9.60
N TYR A 435 0.05 9.36 9.86
CA TYR A 435 0.68 10.41 9.05
C TYR A 435 2.07 10.85 9.57
N ASP A 436 2.55 10.27 10.68
CA ASP A 436 3.87 10.54 11.28
C ASP A 436 4.07 12.02 11.68
N PHE A 437 3.02 12.66 12.20
CA PHE A 437 3.09 14.08 12.59
C PHE A 437 3.37 14.31 14.07
N ALA A 438 4.11 15.39 14.34
CA ALA A 438 4.44 15.86 15.67
C ALA A 438 3.20 16.33 16.43
N VAL A 439 3.17 16.04 17.74
CA VAL A 439 2.07 16.46 18.62
C VAL A 439 2.58 17.12 19.89
N VAL A 440 1.99 18.26 20.24
CA VAL A 440 2.15 18.91 21.53
C VAL A 440 0.86 18.78 22.31
N ARG A 441 0.93 18.11 23.46
CA ARG A 441 -0.25 17.71 24.23
C ARG A 441 -0.17 18.13 25.69
N GLN A 442 -1.32 18.46 26.27
CA GLN A 442 -1.50 18.61 27.72
C GLN A 442 -2.41 17.49 28.22
N GLY A 443 -1.85 16.44 28.83
CA GLY A 443 -2.62 15.28 29.32
C GLY A 443 -3.39 15.54 30.62
N ARG A 444 -4.28 14.62 31.03
CA ARG A 444 -4.89 14.65 32.37
C ARG A 444 -3.90 14.16 33.46
N PRO A 445 -4.08 14.56 34.73
CA PRO A 445 -3.34 13.96 35.83
C PRO A 445 -3.72 12.49 35.97
N GLY A 446 -2.73 11.59 35.87
CA GLY A 446 -2.92 10.18 36.19
C GLY A 446 -2.79 9.96 37.70
N GLY A 447 -3.87 9.53 38.36
CA GLY A 447 -3.86 9.02 39.74
C GLY A 447 -4.63 9.87 40.77
N LEU A 448 -5.09 9.23 41.83
CA LEU A 448 -5.82 9.79 42.99
C LEU A 448 -5.02 10.81 43.84
N GLY A 449 -3.96 11.40 43.29
CA GLY A 449 -3.12 12.39 43.96
C GLY A 449 -3.43 13.80 43.47
N ILE A 450 -3.61 14.72 44.41
CA ILE A 450 -3.77 16.15 44.18
C ILE A 450 -2.58 16.64 43.33
N ASN A 451 -2.78 16.84 42.02
CA ASN A 451 -1.73 17.31 41.11
C ASN A 451 -2.14 18.69 40.59
N LEU A 452 -1.42 19.71 41.06
CA LEU A 452 -1.77 21.13 40.87
C LEU A 452 -1.22 21.76 39.58
N ASP A 453 -0.53 21.04 38.70
CA ASP A 453 -0.01 21.61 37.44
C ASP A 453 -0.02 20.59 36.27
N ASN A 454 -0.88 20.79 35.25
CA ASN A 454 -0.88 19.99 34.02
C ASN A 454 0.20 20.49 33.06
N SER A 455 1.25 19.69 32.82
CA SER A 455 2.35 20.06 31.93
C SER A 455 2.07 19.71 30.46
N TRP A 456 2.51 20.59 29.56
CA TRP A 456 2.61 20.38 28.12
C TRP A 456 3.80 19.49 27.78
N ILE A 457 3.59 18.53 26.90
CA ILE A 457 4.59 17.55 26.47
C ILE A 457 4.61 17.53 24.94
N GLY A 458 5.78 17.78 24.35
CA GLY A 458 6.03 17.57 22.93
C GLY A 458 6.48 16.14 22.68
N ARG A 459 5.81 15.44 21.76
CA ARG A 459 6.20 14.11 21.30
C ARG A 459 6.53 14.13 19.82
N ASN A 460 7.63 13.46 19.49
CA ASN A 460 7.98 13.13 18.11
C ASN A 460 6.98 12.09 17.57
N ALA A 461 7.02 11.89 16.25
CA ALA A 461 6.14 10.96 15.57
C ALA A 461 6.34 9.50 16.00
N ASP A 462 7.56 9.12 16.40
CA ASP A 462 7.92 7.82 17.01
C ASP A 462 7.42 7.66 18.47
N GLY A 463 6.68 8.64 18.99
CA GLY A 463 6.14 8.65 20.35
C GLY A 463 7.15 9.01 21.44
N THR A 464 8.43 9.25 21.09
CA THR A 464 9.45 9.70 22.03
C THR A 464 9.21 11.14 22.45
N GLN A 465 9.52 11.45 23.70
CA GLN A 465 9.40 12.82 24.22
C GLN A 465 10.56 13.67 23.69
N ALA A 466 10.25 14.76 23.00
CA ALA A 466 11.25 15.59 22.31
C ALA A 466 12.02 16.53 23.25
N THR A 467 11.36 17.02 24.30
CA THR A 467 11.93 17.94 25.29
C THR A 467 11.26 17.77 26.67
N ALA A 468 11.83 18.37 27.71
CA ALA A 468 11.27 18.34 29.06
C ALA A 468 9.84 18.96 29.09
N PRO A 469 8.93 18.46 29.95
CA PRO A 469 7.58 19.01 30.04
C PRO A 469 7.60 20.49 30.47
N SER A 470 6.72 21.30 29.88
CA SER A 470 6.59 22.73 30.19
C SER A 470 5.25 23.03 30.87
N ARG A 471 5.22 23.98 31.80
CA ARG A 471 3.96 24.42 32.43
C ARG A 471 3.12 25.30 31.51
N THR A 472 3.75 25.93 30.52
CA THR A 472 3.11 26.79 29.52
C THR A 472 3.38 26.27 28.12
N LEU A 473 2.45 26.51 27.20
CA LEU A 473 2.68 26.27 25.78
C LEU A 473 3.61 27.37 25.26
N THR A 474 4.80 27.00 24.80
CA THR A 474 5.85 27.94 24.37
C THR A 474 6.28 27.67 22.93
N GLY A 475 6.82 28.70 22.27
CA GLY A 475 7.42 28.55 20.94
C GLY A 475 8.57 27.53 20.91
N ASP A 476 9.37 27.46 21.98
CA ASP A 476 10.47 26.48 22.09
C ASP A 476 9.96 25.03 22.11
N LEU A 477 8.81 24.78 22.75
CA LEU A 477 8.18 23.47 22.76
C LEU A 477 7.73 23.06 21.36
N LEU A 478 7.10 23.98 20.61
CA LEU A 478 6.71 23.76 19.22
C LEU A 478 7.96 23.55 18.32
N ARG A 479 8.99 24.39 18.47
CA ARG A 479 10.25 24.28 17.70
C ARG A 479 10.96 22.95 17.92
N SER A 480 10.92 22.42 19.15
CA SER A 480 11.56 21.15 19.50
C SER A 480 10.98 19.94 18.77
N VAL A 481 9.70 19.99 18.38
CA VAL A 481 9.04 18.93 17.63
C VAL A 481 8.96 19.23 16.12
N GLY A 482 9.00 20.50 15.71
CA GLY A 482 8.93 20.91 14.30
C GLY A 482 10.28 20.99 13.56
N ALA A 483 11.42 20.93 14.26
CA ALA A 483 12.76 21.12 13.65
C ALA A 483 13.33 19.88 12.93
N ARG A 484 12.64 18.73 12.97
CA ARG A 484 13.06 17.53 12.23
C ARG A 484 12.28 17.44 10.91
N PRO A 485 12.95 17.25 9.77
CA PRO A 485 12.26 16.78 8.58
C PRO A 485 11.65 15.42 8.94
N ALA A 486 10.33 15.30 8.88
CA ALA A 486 9.70 14.00 8.96
C ALA A 486 10.23 13.19 7.75
N GLN A 487 10.62 11.94 7.97
CA GLN A 487 10.72 11.00 6.85
C GLN A 487 9.28 10.72 6.44
N ALA A 488 8.72 11.60 5.59
CA ALA A 488 7.36 11.49 5.14
C ALA A 488 7.15 10.08 4.59
N LYS A 489 6.30 9.28 5.24
CA LYS A 489 5.84 8.03 4.64
C LYS A 489 5.19 8.43 3.33
N THR A 490 5.76 7.98 2.22
CA THR A 490 5.17 8.18 0.89
C THR A 490 3.78 7.56 0.93
N LEU A 491 2.75 8.38 0.72
CA LEU A 491 1.41 7.84 0.50
C LEU A 491 1.47 7.17 -0.88
N PRO A 492 1.15 5.87 -1.01
CA PRO A 492 1.25 5.16 -2.27
C PRO A 492 0.04 5.52 -3.14
N VAL A 493 -0.08 6.77 -3.56
CA VAL A 493 -1.24 7.30 -4.30
C VAL A 493 -0.77 8.33 -5.32
N ASP A 494 -1.42 8.33 -6.48
CA ASP A 494 -1.17 9.25 -7.59
C ASP A 494 -1.42 10.72 -7.18
N ASP A 495 -0.60 11.64 -7.68
CA ASP A 495 -0.69 13.08 -7.39
C ASP A 495 -2.06 13.67 -7.79
N ALA A 496 -2.68 13.18 -8.87
CA ALA A 496 -4.00 13.63 -9.29
C ALA A 496 -5.09 13.20 -8.30
N VAL A 497 -4.96 12.02 -7.69
CA VAL A 497 -5.86 11.56 -6.64
C VAL A 497 -5.64 12.38 -5.38
N LEU A 498 -4.39 12.61 -4.97
CA LEU A 498 -4.05 13.45 -3.82
C LEU A 498 -4.58 14.87 -3.99
N ASP A 499 -4.48 15.45 -5.17
CA ASP A 499 -5.03 16.77 -5.48
C ASP A 499 -6.55 16.82 -5.41
N PHE A 500 -7.22 15.80 -5.92
CA PHE A 500 -8.67 15.68 -5.84
C PHE A 500 -9.16 15.56 -4.40
N VAL A 501 -8.59 14.63 -3.62
CA VAL A 501 -9.00 14.44 -2.21
C VAL A 501 -8.51 15.54 -1.28
N SER A 502 -7.59 16.39 -1.72
CA SER A 502 -7.14 17.61 -1.03
C SER A 502 -8.00 18.84 -1.34
N THR A 503 -8.98 18.70 -2.24
CA THR A 503 -9.90 19.78 -2.60
C THR A 503 -11.16 19.69 -1.74
N PRO A 504 -11.53 20.76 -0.99
CA PRO A 504 -12.75 20.78 -0.20
C PRO A 504 -13.96 20.53 -1.10
N LEU A 505 -14.86 19.67 -0.65
CA LEU A 505 -16.03 19.31 -1.43
C LEU A 505 -16.97 20.50 -1.66
N GLU A 506 -16.91 21.51 -0.79
CA GLU A 506 -17.67 22.75 -0.94
C GLU A 506 -17.15 23.66 -2.06
N ASP A 507 -15.90 23.48 -2.53
CA ASP A 507 -15.38 24.20 -3.70
C ASP A 507 -15.78 23.47 -4.99
N VAL A 508 -17.06 23.61 -5.34
CA VAL A 508 -17.67 22.95 -6.50
C VAL A 508 -16.93 23.28 -7.80
N ALA A 509 -16.41 24.49 -7.95
CA ALA A 509 -15.69 24.90 -9.16
C ALA A 509 -14.35 24.17 -9.28
N ALA A 510 -13.57 24.10 -8.19
CA ALA A 510 -12.32 23.36 -8.17
C ALA A 510 -12.54 21.85 -8.33
N VAL A 511 -13.53 21.28 -7.63
CA VAL A 511 -13.89 19.86 -7.77
C VAL A 511 -14.23 19.53 -9.23
N LYS A 512 -15.09 20.33 -9.88
CA LYS A 512 -15.42 20.15 -11.31
C LYS A 512 -14.19 20.25 -12.22
N GLY A 513 -13.28 21.18 -11.94
CA GLY A 513 -12.04 21.36 -12.70
C GLY A 513 -11.11 20.16 -12.67
N LEU A 514 -11.20 19.31 -11.64
CA LEU A 514 -10.35 18.13 -11.45
C LEU A 514 -10.98 16.83 -11.99
N LEU A 515 -12.28 16.82 -12.31
CA LEU A 515 -12.97 15.64 -12.84
C LEU A 515 -12.55 15.36 -14.29
N THR A 516 -11.53 14.51 -14.44
CA THR A 516 -11.00 14.04 -15.73
C THR A 516 -11.22 12.55 -15.92
N SER A 517 -11.16 12.05 -17.17
CA SER A 517 -11.34 10.63 -17.47
C SER A 517 -10.27 9.74 -16.83
N SER A 518 -9.05 10.24 -16.64
CA SER A 518 -7.95 9.54 -15.96
C SER A 518 -8.23 9.36 -14.47
N LEU A 519 -8.75 10.38 -13.78
CA LEU A 519 -9.06 10.31 -12.35
C LEU A 519 -10.09 9.23 -12.01
N ARG A 520 -11.05 8.95 -12.91
CA ARG A 520 -12.06 7.89 -12.73
C ARG A 520 -11.43 6.50 -12.63
N GLY A 521 -10.37 6.23 -13.40
CA GLY A 521 -9.63 4.96 -13.35
C GLY A 521 -8.85 4.76 -12.05
N LEU A 522 -8.58 5.85 -11.32
CA LEU A 522 -7.79 5.87 -10.09
C LEU A 522 -8.65 5.88 -8.81
N ALA A 523 -9.98 5.85 -8.94
CA ALA A 523 -10.93 5.82 -7.82
C ALA A 523 -10.66 4.71 -6.78
N PRO A 524 -10.21 3.48 -7.13
CA PRO A 524 -9.87 2.46 -6.14
C PRO A 524 -8.77 2.87 -5.15
N GLN A 525 -7.87 3.79 -5.53
CA GLN A 525 -6.80 4.28 -4.64
C GLN A 525 -7.34 5.16 -3.49
N ILE A 526 -8.49 5.82 -3.70
CA ILE A 526 -9.11 6.70 -2.70
C ILE A 526 -9.53 5.93 -1.45
N ARG A 527 -10.04 4.71 -1.64
CA ARG A 527 -10.57 3.89 -0.53
C ARG A 527 -9.49 3.48 0.47
N SER A 528 -8.25 3.33 0.01
CA SER A 528 -7.08 3.00 0.85
C SER A 528 -6.48 4.21 1.57
N LEU A 529 -6.87 5.44 1.22
CA LEU A 529 -6.29 6.65 1.82
C LEU A 529 -6.80 6.91 3.23
N GLY A 530 -8.05 6.54 3.57
CA GLY A 530 -8.69 6.89 4.84
C GLY A 530 -8.27 5.98 5.99
N ALA A 531 -8.05 6.51 7.18
CA ALA A 531 -7.90 5.70 8.40
C ALA A 531 -9.26 5.15 8.84
N GLN A 532 -10.32 5.87 8.47
CA GLN A 532 -11.71 5.47 8.64
C GLN A 532 -12.33 5.04 7.31
N PRO A 533 -13.17 3.99 7.28
CA PRO A 533 -13.78 3.47 6.06
C PRO A 533 -14.62 4.47 5.26
N ASP A 534 -15.18 5.49 5.93
CA ASP A 534 -16.08 6.47 5.33
C ASP A 534 -15.43 7.83 5.03
N MET A 535 -14.13 8.00 5.29
CA MET A 535 -13.45 9.31 5.19
C MET A 535 -13.58 9.91 3.78
N PHE A 536 -13.35 9.10 2.75
CA PHE A 536 -13.39 9.56 1.35
C PHE A 536 -14.64 9.16 0.58
N ALA A 537 -15.65 8.61 1.25
CA ALA A 537 -16.85 8.10 0.60
C ALA A 537 -17.55 9.17 -0.26
N ALA A 538 -17.53 10.44 0.15
CA ALA A 538 -18.13 11.53 -0.62
C ALA A 538 -17.35 11.86 -1.91
N TRP A 539 -16.02 11.80 -1.90
CA TRP A 539 -15.20 11.95 -3.13
C TRP A 539 -15.42 10.77 -4.08
N GLU A 540 -15.48 9.54 -3.55
CA GLU A 540 -15.80 8.38 -4.37
C GLU A 540 -17.21 8.49 -4.98
N ALA A 541 -18.19 8.96 -4.22
CA ALA A 541 -19.54 9.17 -4.70
C ALA A 541 -19.58 10.17 -5.87
N ILE A 542 -18.82 11.26 -5.81
CA ILE A 542 -18.74 12.24 -6.90
C ILE A 542 -18.20 11.59 -8.18
N LEU A 543 -17.13 10.79 -8.07
CA LEU A 543 -16.58 10.07 -9.22
C LEU A 543 -17.57 9.08 -9.83
N ARG A 544 -18.36 8.39 -9.00
CA ARG A 544 -19.41 7.47 -9.46
C ARG A 544 -20.57 8.21 -10.12
N ILE A 545 -21.07 9.29 -9.50
CA ILE A 545 -22.14 10.15 -10.03
C ILE A 545 -21.73 10.73 -11.40
N ASP A 546 -20.52 11.30 -11.50
CA ASP A 546 -19.96 11.82 -12.76
C ASP A 546 -19.73 10.70 -13.80
N GLY A 547 -19.32 9.51 -13.35
CA GLY A 547 -19.14 8.33 -14.17
C GLY A 547 -20.43 7.84 -14.86
N ARG A 548 -21.59 7.99 -14.21
CA ARG A 548 -22.91 7.60 -14.73
C ARG A 548 -23.38 8.46 -15.90
N ARG A 549 -22.79 9.64 -16.08
CA ARG A 549 -23.23 10.64 -17.09
C ARG A 549 -24.70 11.04 -16.95
N ASP A 550 -25.20 11.03 -15.72
CA ASP A 550 -26.52 11.56 -15.39
C ASP A 550 -26.38 13.04 -15.00
N GLU A 551 -26.74 13.92 -15.92
CA GLU A 551 -26.62 15.37 -15.73
C GLU A 551 -27.52 15.89 -14.60
N ALA A 552 -28.68 15.28 -14.38
CA ALA A 552 -29.61 15.70 -13.33
C ALA A 552 -29.07 15.31 -11.95
N LEU A 553 -28.58 14.07 -11.80
CA LEU A 553 -27.95 13.59 -10.57
C LEU A 553 -26.66 14.35 -10.27
N SER A 554 -25.83 14.57 -11.30
CA SER A 554 -24.56 15.33 -11.18
C SER A 554 -24.82 16.79 -10.81
N GLY A 555 -25.75 17.46 -11.52
CA GLY A 555 -26.13 18.84 -11.24
C GLY A 555 -26.64 19.01 -9.82
N ALA A 556 -27.54 18.14 -9.38
CA ALA A 556 -28.06 18.18 -8.01
C ALA A 556 -26.96 17.86 -6.97
N ALA A 557 -25.99 16.99 -7.28
CA ALA A 557 -24.90 16.64 -6.37
C ALA A 557 -24.02 17.86 -6.11
N PHE A 558 -23.67 18.57 -7.17
CA PHE A 558 -22.94 19.83 -7.07
C PHE A 558 -23.73 20.94 -6.38
N ASP A 559 -25.05 21.01 -6.59
CA ASP A 559 -25.92 21.94 -5.85
C ASP A 559 -25.92 21.65 -4.35
N TYR A 560 -25.96 20.37 -3.95
CA TYR A 560 -25.87 19.96 -2.55
C TYR A 560 -24.52 20.33 -1.93
N LEU A 561 -23.43 20.07 -2.65
CA LEU A 561 -22.08 20.41 -2.20
C LEU A 561 -21.86 21.92 -2.07
N GLY A 562 -22.43 22.70 -2.99
CA GLY A 562 -22.36 24.17 -2.98
C GLY A 562 -23.26 24.83 -1.94
N ALA A 563 -24.13 24.07 -1.26
CA ALA A 563 -25.03 24.62 -0.25
C ALA A 563 -24.25 25.01 1.02
N THR A 564 -24.13 26.33 1.25
CA THR A 564 -23.35 26.89 2.38
C THR A 564 -24.17 26.97 3.67
N ALA A 565 -25.49 27.14 3.57
CA ALA A 565 -26.37 27.18 4.74
C ALA A 565 -26.91 25.77 5.06
N GLU A 566 -26.95 25.40 6.33
CA GLU A 566 -27.49 24.10 6.76
C GLU A 566 -28.94 23.89 6.29
N ALA A 567 -29.76 24.95 6.34
CA ALA A 567 -31.14 24.93 5.86
C ALA A 567 -31.25 24.64 4.35
N GLU A 568 -30.37 25.25 3.56
CA GLU A 568 -30.30 25.03 2.10
C GLU A 568 -29.81 23.60 1.80
N ARG A 569 -28.81 23.12 2.55
CA ARG A 569 -28.27 21.77 2.38
C ARG A 569 -29.31 20.69 2.63
N LYS A 570 -30.17 20.85 3.65
CA LYS A 570 -31.31 19.96 3.93
C LYS A 570 -32.28 19.88 2.75
N GLN A 571 -32.64 21.02 2.16
CA GLN A 571 -33.51 21.08 1.01
C GLN A 571 -32.87 20.41 -0.22
N LYS A 572 -31.59 20.71 -0.48
CA LYS A 572 -30.85 20.12 -1.60
C LYS A 572 -30.68 18.60 -1.44
N ALA A 573 -30.46 18.09 -0.23
CA ALA A 573 -30.34 16.65 0.05
C ALA A 573 -31.53 15.81 -0.42
N LEU A 574 -32.75 16.36 -0.39
CA LEU A 574 -33.97 15.67 -0.83
C LEU A 574 -34.39 16.03 -2.26
N SER A 575 -33.74 17.01 -2.89
CA SER A 575 -34.08 17.45 -4.25
C SER A 575 -33.90 16.33 -5.28
N PHE A 576 -33.02 15.37 -5.00
CA PHE A 576 -32.72 14.22 -5.85
C PHE A 576 -33.79 13.13 -5.85
N VAL A 577 -34.55 13.01 -4.76
CA VAL A 577 -35.41 11.85 -4.47
C VAL A 577 -36.43 11.60 -5.59
N PRO A 578 -37.15 12.60 -6.14
CA PRO A 578 -38.09 12.38 -7.23
C PRO A 578 -37.42 11.78 -8.48
N SER A 579 -36.29 12.33 -8.88
CA SER A 579 -35.57 11.90 -10.09
C SER A 579 -35.03 10.46 -9.98
N LEU A 580 -34.69 10.01 -8.77
CA LEU A 580 -34.22 8.65 -8.53
C LEU A 580 -35.35 7.64 -8.46
N ILE A 581 -36.51 8.03 -7.93
CA ILE A 581 -37.68 7.16 -7.81
C ILE A 581 -38.21 6.73 -9.19
N GLU A 582 -38.14 7.61 -10.18
CA GLU A 582 -38.59 7.35 -11.56
C GLU A 582 -37.67 6.39 -12.34
N LYS A 583 -36.48 6.09 -11.82
CA LYS A 583 -35.54 5.16 -12.46
C LYS A 583 -35.91 3.70 -12.22
N ASP A 584 -35.31 2.81 -13.02
CA ASP A 584 -35.39 1.39 -12.75
C ASP A 584 -34.83 1.03 -11.35
N PRO A 585 -35.28 -0.08 -10.73
CA PRO A 585 -34.92 -0.40 -9.35
C PRO A 585 -33.41 -0.48 -9.07
N ALA A 586 -32.61 -0.94 -10.04
CA ALA A 586 -31.17 -1.07 -9.87
C ALA A 586 -30.48 0.29 -9.90
N ALA A 587 -30.76 1.10 -10.93
CA ALA A 587 -30.22 2.46 -11.04
C ALA A 587 -30.69 3.37 -9.91
N ARG A 588 -31.90 3.15 -9.38
CA ARG A 588 -32.44 3.83 -8.20
C ARG A 588 -31.65 3.48 -6.93
N GLY A 589 -31.50 2.20 -6.62
CA GLY A 589 -30.78 1.76 -5.40
C GLY A 589 -29.31 2.21 -5.40
N GLU A 590 -28.66 2.12 -6.56
CA GLU A 590 -27.31 2.63 -6.74
C GLU A 590 -27.22 4.16 -6.58
N GLY A 591 -28.17 4.90 -7.16
CA GLY A 591 -28.24 6.36 -7.01
C GLY A 591 -28.45 6.81 -5.56
N PHE A 592 -29.31 6.13 -4.80
CA PHE A 592 -29.47 6.39 -3.36
C PHE A 592 -28.20 6.11 -2.57
N THR A 593 -27.50 5.01 -2.89
CA THR A 593 -26.22 4.68 -2.27
C THR A 593 -25.18 5.77 -2.50
N ASP A 594 -25.08 6.29 -3.73
CA ASP A 594 -24.17 7.39 -4.06
C ASP A 594 -24.51 8.67 -3.30
N LEU A 595 -25.80 9.02 -3.15
CA LEU A 595 -26.21 10.17 -2.35
C LEU A 595 -25.94 10.00 -0.86
N ILE A 596 -26.17 8.81 -0.31
CA ILE A 596 -25.85 8.49 1.09
C ILE A 596 -24.35 8.64 1.31
N ASP A 597 -23.51 8.15 0.40
CA ASP A 597 -22.06 8.29 0.49
C ASP A 597 -21.61 9.75 0.35
N LEU A 598 -22.29 10.57 -0.46
CA LEU A 598 -22.04 12.01 -0.58
C LEU A 598 -22.20 12.76 0.76
N THR A 599 -23.00 12.25 1.69
CA THR A 599 -23.18 12.84 3.04
C THR A 599 -22.08 12.47 4.04
N LYS A 600 -21.11 11.62 3.66
CA LYS A 600 -20.03 11.13 4.53
C LYS A 600 -18.76 12.00 4.38
N GLY A 601 -17.65 11.56 4.97
CA GLY A 601 -16.40 12.34 5.00
C GLY A 601 -16.53 13.65 5.79
N PRO A 602 -15.77 14.70 5.46
CA PRO A 602 -15.79 15.98 6.19
C PRO A 602 -17.13 16.72 6.23
N LEU A 603 -18.03 16.44 5.27
CA LEU A 603 -19.39 16.96 5.33
C LEU A 603 -20.13 16.43 6.57
N ASP A 604 -19.94 15.15 6.87
CA ASP A 604 -20.57 14.33 7.93
C ASP A 604 -22.02 14.74 8.23
N ASP A 605 -22.84 14.80 7.18
CA ASP A 605 -24.25 15.16 7.25
C ASP A 605 -25.11 13.94 7.62
N GLY A 606 -25.01 13.53 8.88
CA GLY A 606 -25.72 12.35 9.39
C GLY A 606 -27.24 12.46 9.32
N ALA A 607 -27.80 13.67 9.32
CA ALA A 607 -29.25 13.89 9.21
C ALA A 607 -29.75 13.53 7.80
N SER A 608 -29.13 14.10 6.76
CA SER A 608 -29.44 13.76 5.37
C SER A 608 -29.23 12.27 5.10
N ARG A 609 -28.16 11.70 5.64
CA ARG A 609 -27.85 10.26 5.55
C ARG A 609 -28.98 9.39 6.07
N ALA A 610 -29.46 9.68 7.28
CA ALA A 610 -30.54 8.94 7.93
C ALA A 610 -31.84 8.99 7.11
N VAL A 611 -32.21 10.19 6.65
CA VAL A 611 -33.46 10.39 5.90
C VAL A 611 -33.38 9.70 4.54
N LEU A 612 -32.26 9.84 3.81
CA LEU A 612 -32.05 9.18 2.52
C LEU A 612 -32.04 7.64 2.65
N ALA A 613 -31.35 7.11 3.67
CA ALA A 613 -31.31 5.67 3.94
C ALA A 613 -32.70 5.10 4.28
N ALA A 614 -33.49 5.81 5.09
CA ALA A 614 -34.85 5.39 5.42
C ALA A 614 -35.79 5.42 4.20
N ILE A 615 -35.66 6.42 3.32
CA ILE A 615 -36.40 6.48 2.05
C ILE A 615 -36.01 5.30 1.14
N GLN A 616 -34.72 5.05 0.97
CA GLN A 616 -34.22 3.93 0.16
C GLN A 616 -34.79 2.60 0.67
N LEU A 617 -34.64 2.32 1.97
CA LEU A 617 -35.15 1.09 2.58
C LEU A 617 -36.66 0.92 2.36
N GLY A 618 -37.44 2.00 2.48
CA GLY A 618 -38.88 1.94 2.24
C GLY A 618 -39.25 1.68 0.76
N LEU A 619 -38.50 2.24 -0.19
CA LEU A 619 -38.69 1.98 -1.63
C LEU A 619 -38.29 0.56 -2.05
N GLU A 620 -37.35 -0.04 -1.33
CA GLU A 620 -36.87 -1.41 -1.53
C GLU A 620 -37.70 -2.47 -0.77
N GLY A 621 -38.76 -2.05 -0.07
CA GLY A 621 -39.67 -2.96 0.66
C GLY A 621 -39.12 -3.43 2.01
N GLY A 622 -38.19 -2.68 2.60
CA GLY A 622 -37.66 -2.91 3.94
C GLY A 622 -38.71 -2.78 5.04
N SER A 623 -38.43 -3.37 6.21
CA SER A 623 -39.35 -3.30 7.35
C SER A 623 -39.40 -1.90 7.96
N LEU A 624 -40.54 -1.57 8.57
CA LEU A 624 -40.73 -0.34 9.35
C LEU A 624 -39.68 -0.16 10.45
N ASP A 625 -39.29 -1.26 11.10
CA ASP A 625 -38.24 -1.26 12.12
C ASP A 625 -36.87 -0.92 11.52
N ALA A 626 -36.53 -1.42 10.33
CA ALA A 626 -35.27 -1.10 9.66
C ALA A 626 -35.20 0.39 9.27
N MET A 627 -36.30 0.94 8.75
CA MET A 627 -36.40 2.37 8.44
C MET A 627 -36.26 3.24 9.70
N LYS A 628 -36.91 2.85 10.80
CA LYS A 628 -36.80 3.53 12.09
C LYS A 628 -35.37 3.51 12.62
N GLN A 629 -34.71 2.35 12.56
CA GLN A 629 -33.32 2.20 13.00
C GLN A 629 -32.36 3.05 12.16
N ALA A 630 -32.56 3.14 10.84
CA ALA A 630 -31.74 3.99 9.98
C ALA A 630 -31.75 5.46 10.43
N ILE A 631 -32.88 5.98 10.90
CA ILE A 631 -32.98 7.34 11.44
C ILE A 631 -32.37 7.44 12.84
N TYR A 632 -32.68 6.48 13.71
CA TYR A 632 -32.29 6.53 15.12
C TYR A 632 -30.78 6.36 15.32
N GLN A 633 -30.09 5.65 14.42
CA GLN A 633 -28.62 5.55 14.41
C GLN A 633 -27.93 6.91 14.25
N HIS A 634 -28.63 7.93 13.75
CA HIS A 634 -28.12 9.28 13.54
C HIS A 634 -28.83 10.33 14.41
N SER A 635 -29.45 9.93 15.52
CA SER A 635 -30.21 10.83 16.40
C SER A 635 -29.45 12.07 16.86
N VAL A 636 -28.14 11.95 17.08
CA VAL A 636 -27.24 13.05 17.45
C VAL A 636 -27.24 14.20 16.41
N TYR A 637 -27.51 13.89 15.14
CA TYR A 637 -27.57 14.88 14.05
C TYR A 637 -28.97 15.45 13.81
N LEU A 638 -29.99 14.95 14.52
CA LEU A 638 -31.39 15.38 14.41
C LEU A 638 -31.92 15.95 15.75
N PRO A 639 -31.35 17.06 16.25
CA PRO A 639 -31.81 17.68 17.49
C PRO A 639 -33.26 18.18 17.36
N GLU A 640 -33.99 18.24 18.47
CA GLU A 640 -35.42 18.59 18.51
C GLU A 640 -35.75 19.88 17.73
N THR A 641 -34.89 20.90 17.80
CA THR A 641 -35.06 22.19 17.11
C THR A 641 -34.84 22.14 15.60
N GLY A 642 -34.18 21.10 15.08
CA GLY A 642 -33.83 20.95 13.65
C GLY A 642 -34.78 20.05 12.85
N ARG A 643 -35.74 19.39 13.51
CA ARG A 643 -36.64 18.37 12.89
C ARG A 643 -37.76 18.99 12.05
N THR A 644 -38.25 20.17 12.42
CA THR A 644 -39.40 20.81 11.76
C THR A 644 -39.16 21.09 10.28
N ASP A 645 -37.93 21.45 9.92
CA ASP A 645 -37.57 21.72 8.52
C ASP A 645 -37.52 20.43 7.68
N TRP A 646 -36.96 19.35 8.23
CA TRP A 646 -36.99 18.03 7.60
C TRP A 646 -38.42 17.53 7.36
N ILE A 647 -39.30 17.67 8.34
CA ILE A 647 -40.72 17.32 8.22
C ILE A 647 -41.40 18.16 7.12
N ARG A 648 -41.04 19.45 7.00
CA ARG A 648 -41.58 20.33 5.95
C ARG A 648 -41.17 19.85 4.56
N GLU A 649 -39.90 19.50 4.35
CA GLU A 649 -39.41 18.99 3.07
C GLU A 649 -40.02 17.64 2.70
N LEU A 650 -40.16 16.72 3.67
CA LEU A 650 -40.83 15.43 3.47
C LEU A 650 -42.31 15.62 3.09
N ARG A 651 -43.03 16.55 3.72
CA ARG A 651 -44.39 16.93 3.31
C ARG A 651 -44.42 17.53 1.90
N GLY A 652 -43.40 18.30 1.53
CA GLY A 652 -43.23 18.80 0.16
C GLY A 652 -43.04 17.67 -0.85
N LEU A 653 -42.31 16.60 -0.50
CA LEU A 653 -42.21 15.38 -1.33
C LEU A 653 -43.55 14.65 -1.42
N MET A 654 -44.31 14.53 -0.33
CA MET A 654 -45.66 13.93 -0.35
C MET A 654 -46.60 14.63 -1.33
N GLN A 655 -46.53 15.96 -1.44
CA GLN A 655 -47.36 16.72 -2.37
C GLN A 655 -46.93 16.54 -3.82
N ARG A 656 -45.63 16.38 -4.07
CA ARG A 656 -45.08 16.17 -5.43
C ARG A 656 -45.23 14.73 -5.92
N MET A 657 -45.23 13.76 -5.00
CA MET A 657 -45.28 12.32 -5.26
C MET A 657 -46.32 11.64 -4.37
N PRO A 658 -47.62 11.86 -4.64
CA PRO A 658 -48.70 11.33 -3.80
C PRO A 658 -48.72 9.80 -3.74
N GLU A 659 -48.27 9.10 -4.78
CA GLU A 659 -48.16 7.64 -4.85
C GLU A 659 -47.17 7.06 -3.83
N HIS A 660 -46.20 7.85 -3.37
CA HIS A 660 -45.26 7.50 -2.31
C HIS A 660 -45.56 8.22 -0.98
N GLY A 661 -46.72 8.87 -0.86
CA GLY A 661 -47.08 9.70 0.29
C GLY A 661 -46.98 8.98 1.64
N ALA A 662 -47.44 7.73 1.72
CA ALA A 662 -47.39 6.93 2.95
C ALA A 662 -45.95 6.65 3.42
N LEU A 663 -45.01 6.47 2.48
CA LEU A 663 -43.59 6.29 2.80
C LEU A 663 -43.02 7.55 3.46
N PHE A 664 -43.20 8.72 2.83
CA PHE A 664 -42.64 9.97 3.35
C PHE A 664 -43.29 10.40 4.67
N GLU A 665 -44.59 10.14 4.84
CA GLU A 665 -45.28 10.35 6.12
C GLU A 665 -44.64 9.48 7.22
N GLN A 666 -44.38 8.22 6.92
CA GLN A 666 -43.77 7.30 7.88
C GLN A 666 -42.34 7.71 8.27
N VAL A 667 -41.54 8.16 7.31
CA VAL A 667 -40.20 8.73 7.56
C VAL A 667 -40.31 10.00 8.42
N ALA A 668 -41.28 10.87 8.15
CA ALA A 668 -41.50 12.09 8.94
C ALA A 668 -41.84 11.77 10.39
N VAL A 669 -42.68 10.76 10.65
CA VAL A 669 -42.99 10.28 12.01
C VAL A 669 -41.73 9.78 12.71
N TYR A 670 -40.84 9.07 12.02
CA TYR A 670 -39.59 8.61 12.63
C TYR A 670 -38.60 9.74 12.90
N VAL A 671 -38.53 10.75 12.04
CA VAL A 671 -37.75 11.97 12.30
C VAL A 671 -38.30 12.71 13.53
N GLU A 672 -39.62 12.85 13.63
CA GLU A 672 -40.30 13.51 14.75
C GLU A 672 -40.05 12.78 16.08
N THR A 673 -40.19 11.45 16.08
CA THR A 673 -40.12 10.60 17.28
C THR A 673 -38.70 10.13 17.63
N CYS A 674 -37.67 10.60 16.92
CA CYS A 674 -36.29 10.24 17.20
C CYS A 674 -35.91 10.62 18.65
N PRO A 675 -35.30 9.72 19.44
CA PRO A 675 -35.00 9.97 20.86
C PRO A 675 -33.93 11.04 21.08
#